data_AF-A0A5N6UYY4-F1
#
_entry.id   AF-A0A5N6UYY4-F1
#
_cell.length_a   1.000
_cell.length_b   1.000
_cell.length_c   1.000
_cell.angle_alpha   90.00
_cell.angle_beta   90.00
_cell.angle_gamma   90.00
#
_symmetry.space_group_name_H-M   'P 1'
#
loop_
_entity.id
_entity.type
_entity.pdbx_description
1 polymer ?
#
loop_
_entity_poly.entity_id
_entity_poly.type
_entity_poly.pdbx_seq_one_letter_code
_entity_poly.pdbx_strand_id
1 'polypeptide(L)'
;MASTDTQLSLNPQHHVVKIEGAREDSENHGEDLIAQLRSIPSDITALRIEEETPSNKEWAILGSHFTNIQSLELDSGYNEDLNDKELPLHWPLKRCKLLNACGEVTRTPHIRQGRVSHLILLLTSGIRFEGPTSSELSKAHSQAIARGEAKAEYITVQEGTPEERQIQVTWIPELAGKWMNNKYEGKNEHQLEEENRPPPTISLRTLEILENDAIDTFCRMALALPHLIENLTSLNLRSTHCLDFQLLHESMIQHLLPQLSGLETLKLSIGEVFTDESRLLTLYQWLPPNISALQFRGPASLTKSLEWDNWVQAFADRDFLPHLNRLSFVLDLHYEPSDDSFGRNRKPKAIPEHTLHEARAACEPLYEAARNRGIVIERLYDEWSDECQILRQVDDRTSTSTTTRTSTTQTTTSTVQTKHQTFPLAHPPPPKHTLRLTANLALQIQQLTPTSRRPIPILEVYQPTRFGKTVGDAPRKLTARDMYIVQSDGYAHLPEAAEEEEQKNQGGVAVGVIYMPAKDENNRKMAFPGGGVWFPMGEGWEVSVTVRGGYRFMFKGRADGVSRVVEWEKRVAKGRSSSSASEASEMKADSRFTLNIAESGMRRPCLATLTRQGLKVGGWDRAQREYLASSLRCENEVEEDAALYTSVLTMGVYVAAQEGWLNQYL
;
A
#
# COMPACT_ATOMS: atom_id res chain seq x y z
N MET A 1 39.07 -17.17 -17.66
CA MET A 1 38.04 -18.17 -17.30
C MET A 1 36.72 -17.42 -17.23
N ALA A 2 35.81 -17.68 -18.16
CA ALA A 2 34.56 -16.95 -18.27
C ALA A 2 33.61 -17.39 -17.13
N SER A 3 33.15 -16.42 -16.33
CA SER A 3 32.15 -16.66 -15.28
C SER A 3 30.84 -17.05 -15.92
N THR A 4 30.40 -18.29 -15.74
CA THR A 4 29.03 -18.71 -16.01
C THR A 4 28.15 -18.29 -14.84
N ASP A 5 27.99 -16.97 -14.65
CA ASP A 5 26.92 -16.44 -13.82
C ASP A 5 25.63 -16.59 -14.62
N THR A 6 24.89 -17.65 -14.32
CA THR A 6 23.53 -17.80 -14.80
C THR A 6 22.75 -16.66 -14.16
N GLN A 7 22.37 -15.65 -14.93
CA GLN A 7 21.51 -14.56 -14.46
C GLN A 7 20.27 -15.19 -13.84
N LEU A 8 20.20 -15.18 -12.50
CA LEU A 8 18.98 -15.48 -11.79
C LEU A 8 17.93 -14.48 -12.26
N SER A 9 16.75 -14.98 -12.67
CA SER A 9 15.60 -14.13 -12.95
C SER A 9 15.40 -13.18 -11.76
N LEU A 10 15.26 -11.88 -12.03
CA LEU A 10 14.90 -10.88 -11.01
C LEU A 10 13.60 -11.29 -10.29
N ASN A 11 12.72 -11.98 -11.01
CA ASN A 11 11.45 -12.52 -10.54
C ASN A 11 11.36 -14.03 -10.84
N PRO A 12 11.92 -14.89 -9.98
CA PRO A 12 11.69 -16.32 -10.10
C PRO A 12 10.24 -16.63 -9.72
N GLN A 13 9.66 -17.69 -10.28
CA GLN A 13 8.33 -18.14 -9.87
C GLN A 13 8.43 -18.83 -8.51
N HIS A 14 8.03 -18.16 -7.44
CA HIS A 14 8.09 -18.73 -6.08
C HIS A 14 6.95 -19.70 -5.80
N HIS A 15 7.27 -20.76 -5.08
CA HIS A 15 6.28 -21.56 -4.39
C HIS A 15 5.91 -20.89 -3.08
N VAL A 16 4.62 -20.75 -2.81
CA VAL A 16 4.11 -20.06 -1.62
C VAL A 16 3.80 -21.08 -0.52
N VAL A 17 4.24 -20.78 0.69
CA VAL A 17 3.90 -21.50 1.92
C VAL A 17 3.37 -20.50 2.94
N LYS A 18 2.28 -20.87 3.60
CA LYS A 18 1.66 -20.09 4.67
C LYS A 18 2.06 -20.66 6.03
N ILE A 19 2.38 -19.78 6.97
CA ILE A 19 2.97 -20.12 8.26
C ILE A 19 2.02 -19.74 9.40
N GLU A 20 2.04 -20.53 10.47
CA GLU A 20 1.21 -20.32 11.67
C GLU A 20 1.89 -19.36 12.65
N GLY A 21 3.23 -19.36 12.72
CA GLY A 21 4.02 -18.39 13.48
C GLY A 21 4.42 -18.83 14.88
N ALA A 22 4.80 -17.88 15.75
CA ALA A 22 5.47 -18.16 17.02
C ALA A 22 4.61 -18.81 18.13
N ARG A 23 3.30 -19.01 17.94
CA ARG A 23 2.42 -19.63 18.95
C ARG A 23 2.54 -21.15 18.93
N GLU A 24 3.67 -21.67 19.40
CA GLU A 24 3.95 -23.11 19.51
C GLU A 24 3.10 -23.84 20.59
N ASP A 25 2.17 -23.15 21.25
CA ASP A 25 1.40 -23.67 22.41
C ASP A 25 0.45 -24.83 22.06
N SER A 26 0.27 -25.14 20.77
CA SER A 26 -0.58 -26.25 20.33
C SER A 26 0.25 -27.51 20.00
N GLU A 27 -0.23 -28.68 20.44
CA GLU A 27 0.43 -29.96 20.12
C GLU A 27 0.53 -30.21 18.60
N ASN A 28 -0.38 -29.61 17.83
CA ASN A 28 -0.49 -29.76 16.37
C ASN A 28 0.23 -28.65 15.58
N HIS A 29 1.00 -27.77 16.24
CA HIS A 29 1.70 -26.66 15.59
C HIS A 29 2.57 -27.14 14.41
N GLY A 30 2.35 -26.61 13.22
CA GLY A 30 3.09 -26.99 12.00
C GLY A 30 2.54 -28.22 11.26
N GLU A 31 1.45 -28.83 11.70
CA GLU A 31 0.77 -29.89 10.92
C GLU A 31 0.20 -29.35 9.60
N ASP A 32 -0.32 -28.13 9.59
CA ASP A 32 -0.84 -27.50 8.37
C ASP A 32 0.30 -27.17 7.40
N LEU A 33 1.45 -26.74 7.92
CA LEU A 33 2.68 -26.60 7.13
C LEU A 33 3.08 -27.93 6.49
N ILE A 34 3.14 -29.02 7.26
CA ILE A 34 3.47 -30.35 6.72
C ILE A 34 2.47 -30.77 5.64
N ALA A 35 1.17 -30.49 5.83
CA ALA A 35 0.15 -30.80 4.85
C ALA A 35 0.36 -30.04 3.53
N GLN A 36 0.72 -28.74 3.59
CA GLN A 36 1.08 -27.94 2.42
C GLN A 36 2.28 -28.53 1.67
N LEU A 37 3.35 -28.87 2.41
CA LEU A 37 4.62 -29.34 1.85
C LEU A 37 4.51 -30.67 1.08
N ARG A 38 3.52 -31.52 1.40
CA ARG A 38 3.25 -32.76 0.63
C ARG A 38 2.98 -32.52 -0.86
N SER A 39 2.50 -31.32 -1.20
CA SER A 39 2.19 -30.94 -2.58
C SER A 39 3.31 -30.16 -3.28
N ILE A 40 4.37 -29.81 -2.55
CA ILE A 40 5.46 -28.96 -3.06
C ILE A 40 6.73 -29.81 -3.20
N PRO A 41 7.35 -29.90 -4.39
CA PRO A 41 8.61 -30.63 -4.57
C PRO A 41 9.72 -30.11 -3.66
N SER A 42 10.59 -30.99 -3.18
CA SER A 42 11.71 -30.65 -2.28
C SER A 42 12.90 -29.98 -2.98
N ASP A 43 12.95 -30.05 -4.31
CA ASP A 43 14.03 -29.58 -5.17
C ASP A 43 13.75 -28.20 -5.82
N ILE A 44 12.68 -27.53 -5.39
CA ILE A 44 12.40 -26.15 -5.80
C ILE A 44 13.56 -25.21 -5.41
N THR A 45 13.68 -24.10 -6.13
CA THR A 45 14.75 -23.12 -5.94
C THR A 45 14.27 -21.77 -5.42
N ALA A 46 12.96 -21.53 -5.43
CA ALA A 46 12.37 -20.25 -5.07
C ALA A 46 11.17 -20.47 -4.12
N LEU A 47 11.30 -19.96 -2.89
CA LEU A 47 10.30 -20.09 -1.83
C LEU A 47 9.83 -18.71 -1.37
N ARG A 48 8.52 -18.56 -1.21
CA ARG A 48 7.88 -17.41 -0.59
C ARG A 48 7.11 -17.86 0.64
N ILE A 49 7.36 -17.19 1.75
CA ILE A 49 6.74 -17.44 3.04
C ILE A 49 5.82 -16.26 3.35
N GLU A 50 4.56 -16.54 3.69
CA GLU A 50 3.52 -15.55 3.93
C GLU A 50 2.80 -15.76 5.28
N GLU A 51 1.98 -14.76 5.64
CA GLU A 51 1.13 -14.66 6.83
C GLU A 51 1.90 -14.32 8.12
N GLU A 52 2.95 -15.07 8.45
CA GLU A 52 3.71 -14.91 9.69
C GLU A 52 5.19 -15.32 9.53
N THR A 53 6.02 -14.96 10.51
CA THR A 53 7.41 -15.42 10.59
C THR A 53 7.49 -16.85 11.12
N PRO A 54 8.26 -17.77 10.49
CA PRO A 54 8.33 -19.14 10.95
C PRO A 54 8.88 -19.25 12.37
N SER A 55 8.22 -20.07 13.18
CA SER A 55 8.76 -20.55 14.45
C SER A 55 10.00 -21.43 14.26
N ASN A 56 10.72 -21.73 15.34
CA ASN A 56 11.89 -22.62 15.27
C ASN A 56 11.52 -24.01 14.77
N LYS A 57 10.34 -24.52 15.18
CA LYS A 57 9.80 -25.80 14.69
C LYS A 57 9.51 -25.76 13.19
N GLU A 58 8.89 -24.68 12.71
CA GLU A 58 8.57 -24.53 11.28
C GLU A 58 9.82 -24.34 10.42
N TRP A 59 10.83 -23.59 10.89
CA TRP A 59 12.13 -23.53 10.23
C TRP A 59 12.79 -24.89 10.08
N ALA A 60 12.72 -25.74 11.11
CA ALA A 60 13.25 -27.10 11.05
C ALA A 60 12.49 -27.97 10.02
N ILE A 61 11.16 -27.83 9.94
CA ILE A 61 10.32 -28.53 8.95
C ILE A 61 10.69 -28.09 7.53
N LEU A 62 10.73 -26.77 7.29
CA LEU A 62 11.10 -26.18 5.99
C LEU A 62 12.51 -26.61 5.57
N GLY A 63 13.48 -26.50 6.49
CA GLY A 63 14.87 -26.87 6.24
C GLY A 63 15.05 -28.36 5.95
N SER A 64 14.25 -29.22 6.56
CA SER A 64 14.30 -30.67 6.31
C SER A 64 13.66 -31.05 4.97
N HIS A 65 12.61 -30.33 4.56
CA HIS A 65 11.90 -30.61 3.31
C HIS A 65 12.64 -30.06 2.09
N PHE A 66 13.07 -28.80 2.13
CA PHE A 66 13.71 -28.15 0.98
C PHE A 66 15.23 -28.26 1.01
N THR A 67 15.81 -28.61 -0.12
CA THR A 67 17.25 -28.92 -0.23
C THR A 67 18.07 -27.89 -1.00
N ASN A 68 17.42 -27.05 -1.82
CA ASN A 68 18.11 -26.20 -2.79
C ASN A 68 17.47 -24.81 -2.97
N ILE A 69 16.97 -24.20 -1.89
CA ILE A 69 16.41 -22.84 -1.98
C ILE A 69 17.55 -21.86 -2.30
N GLN A 70 17.38 -21.10 -3.38
CA GLN A 70 18.30 -20.07 -3.86
C GLN A 70 17.69 -18.66 -3.79
N SER A 71 16.37 -18.55 -3.85
CA SER A 71 15.63 -17.30 -3.69
C SER A 71 14.58 -17.45 -2.60
N LEU A 72 14.69 -16.63 -1.56
CA LEU A 72 13.73 -16.59 -0.45
C LEU A 72 13.03 -15.23 -0.42
N GLU A 73 11.71 -15.24 -0.34
CA GLU A 73 10.91 -14.08 0.08
C GLU A 73 10.22 -14.39 1.39
N LEU A 74 10.39 -13.52 2.38
CA LEU A 74 9.75 -13.61 3.68
C LEU A 74 8.87 -12.37 3.86
N ASP A 75 7.56 -12.57 3.85
CA ASP A 75 6.57 -11.57 4.22
C ASP A 75 6.13 -11.83 5.66
N SER A 76 6.76 -11.12 6.58
CA SER A 76 6.51 -11.25 8.03
C SER A 76 5.24 -10.54 8.48
N GLY A 77 4.56 -9.82 7.58
CA GLY A 77 3.54 -8.84 7.98
C GLY A 77 4.10 -7.80 8.95
N TYR A 78 3.22 -7.25 9.79
CA TYR A 78 3.58 -6.27 10.84
C TYR A 78 4.13 -6.92 12.12
N ASN A 79 4.53 -8.20 12.08
CA ASN A 79 5.10 -8.84 13.25
C ASN A 79 6.49 -8.25 13.55
N GLU A 80 6.66 -7.75 14.77
CA GLU A 80 7.93 -7.21 15.28
C GLU A 80 8.94 -8.29 15.67
N ASP A 81 8.64 -9.58 15.49
CA ASP A 81 9.58 -10.69 15.66
C ASP A 81 9.91 -11.35 14.30
N LEU A 82 11.14 -11.15 13.83
CA LEU A 82 11.62 -11.70 12.57
C LEU A 82 11.91 -13.21 12.66
N ASN A 83 12.23 -13.71 13.86
CA ASN A 83 12.67 -15.08 14.17
C ASN A 83 13.58 -15.76 13.10
N ASP A 84 14.53 -15.04 12.52
CA ASP A 84 15.37 -15.52 11.41
C ASP A 84 16.63 -16.30 11.84
N LYS A 85 16.85 -16.45 13.15
CA LYS A 85 18.04 -17.13 13.69
C LYS A 85 18.15 -18.57 13.20
N GLU A 86 17.02 -19.29 13.15
CA GLU A 86 16.96 -20.70 12.76
C GLU A 86 16.77 -20.90 11.25
N LEU A 87 16.92 -19.85 10.45
CA LEU A 87 16.83 -19.94 8.99
C LEU A 87 17.86 -20.96 8.47
N PRO A 88 17.46 -21.95 7.65
CA PRO A 88 18.32 -23.06 7.27
C PRO A 88 19.62 -22.64 6.58
N LEU A 89 20.76 -23.01 7.19
CA LEU A 89 22.08 -22.60 6.70
C LEU A 89 22.60 -23.43 5.52
N HIS A 90 22.04 -24.63 5.28
CA HIS A 90 22.40 -25.46 4.13
C HIS A 90 21.78 -24.96 2.82
N TRP A 91 20.82 -24.04 2.87
CA TRP A 91 20.24 -23.46 1.67
C TRP A 91 21.27 -22.57 0.94
N PRO A 92 21.52 -22.79 -0.36
CA PRO A 92 22.46 -21.99 -1.14
C PRO A 92 21.84 -20.65 -1.58
N LEU A 93 21.35 -19.86 -0.63
CA LEU A 93 20.66 -18.60 -0.89
C LEU A 93 21.54 -17.61 -1.66
N LYS A 94 21.02 -17.14 -2.79
CA LYS A 94 21.58 -16.09 -3.64
C LYS A 94 20.79 -14.79 -3.52
N ARG A 95 19.47 -14.89 -3.37
CA ARG A 95 18.55 -13.76 -3.18
C ARG A 95 17.74 -13.96 -1.91
N CYS A 96 17.68 -12.92 -1.09
CA CYS A 96 16.80 -12.85 0.08
C CYS A 96 16.03 -11.53 0.05
N LYS A 97 14.70 -11.61 0.13
CA LYS A 97 13.79 -10.47 0.21
C LYS A 97 13.03 -10.52 1.52
N LEU A 98 13.21 -9.51 2.37
CA LEU A 98 12.40 -9.29 3.57
C LEU A 98 11.35 -8.22 3.24
N LEU A 99 10.08 -8.55 3.50
CA LEU A 99 8.94 -7.68 3.25
C LEU A 99 8.25 -7.33 4.57
N ASN A 100 7.89 -6.05 4.75
CA ASN A 100 7.09 -5.53 5.87
C ASN A 100 7.69 -5.68 7.29
N ALA A 101 8.84 -6.34 7.43
CA ALA A 101 9.47 -6.59 8.72
C ALA A 101 9.78 -5.28 9.47
N CYS A 102 9.39 -5.24 10.74
CA CYS A 102 9.46 -4.03 11.56
C CYS A 102 10.24 -4.26 12.86
N GLY A 103 11.07 -3.29 13.24
CA GLY A 103 11.51 -3.08 14.61
C GLY A 103 12.36 -4.17 15.26
N GLU A 104 12.77 -5.24 14.57
CA GLU A 104 13.56 -6.34 15.14
C GLU A 104 15.02 -6.36 14.70
N VAL A 105 15.85 -7.10 15.44
CA VAL A 105 17.24 -7.41 15.08
C VAL A 105 17.32 -8.63 14.15
N THR A 106 17.95 -8.46 12.99
CA THR A 106 18.30 -9.55 12.08
C THR A 106 19.38 -10.42 12.71
N ARG A 107 19.15 -11.75 12.80
CA ARG A 107 20.08 -12.70 13.43
C ARG A 107 20.64 -13.74 12.46
N THR A 108 20.08 -13.88 11.27
CA THR A 108 20.52 -14.90 10.31
C THR A 108 21.94 -14.64 9.80
N PRO A 109 22.83 -15.66 9.78
CA PRO A 109 24.14 -15.54 9.14
C PRO A 109 24.05 -15.24 7.65
N HIS A 110 22.94 -15.57 6.98
CA HIS A 110 22.75 -15.26 5.56
C HIS A 110 22.87 -13.76 5.26
N ILE A 111 22.38 -12.92 6.17
CA ILE A 111 22.46 -11.46 6.08
C ILE A 111 23.70 -10.95 6.78
N ARG A 112 23.91 -11.26 8.07
CA ARG A 112 25.02 -10.67 8.88
C ARG A 112 26.41 -11.00 8.33
N GLN A 113 26.57 -12.19 7.74
CA GLN A 113 27.83 -12.61 7.12
C GLN A 113 27.82 -12.41 5.59
N GLY A 114 26.76 -11.82 5.02
CA GLY A 114 26.67 -11.52 3.59
C GLY A 114 26.78 -12.76 2.71
N ARG A 115 26.16 -13.88 3.11
CA ARG A 115 26.20 -15.12 2.31
C ARG A 115 25.32 -15.04 1.07
N VAL A 116 24.28 -14.21 1.10
CA VAL A 116 23.45 -13.88 -0.06
C VAL A 116 24.17 -12.88 -0.96
N SER A 117 23.97 -12.99 -2.28
CA SER A 117 24.52 -12.03 -3.25
C SER A 117 23.64 -10.81 -3.46
N HIS A 118 22.33 -10.96 -3.24
CA HIS A 118 21.32 -9.93 -3.43
C HIS A 118 20.38 -9.89 -2.23
N LEU A 119 20.41 -8.79 -1.48
CA LEU A 119 19.53 -8.54 -0.35
C LEU A 119 18.54 -7.43 -0.71
N ILE A 120 17.26 -7.69 -0.47
CA ILE A 120 16.17 -6.73 -0.68
C ILE A 120 15.42 -6.56 0.64
N LEU A 121 15.32 -5.32 1.10
CA LEU A 121 14.51 -4.91 2.24
C LEU A 121 13.40 -4.00 1.70
N LEU A 122 12.20 -4.53 1.56
CA LEU A 122 11.07 -3.82 0.96
C LEU A 122 10.02 -3.53 2.03
N LEU A 123 9.67 -2.25 2.20
CA LEU A 123 8.73 -1.79 3.22
C LEU A 123 9.11 -2.25 4.63
N THR A 124 10.40 -2.45 4.91
CA THR A 124 10.87 -2.72 6.27
C THR A 124 10.96 -1.42 7.05
N SER A 125 10.73 -1.42 8.36
CA SER A 125 10.86 -0.22 9.18
C SER A 125 11.64 -0.50 10.46
N GLY A 126 12.65 0.28 10.80
CA GLY A 126 13.34 0.15 12.10
C GLY A 126 14.11 -1.16 12.31
N ILE A 127 14.38 -1.93 11.24
CA ILE A 127 15.19 -3.14 11.29
C ILE A 127 16.60 -2.81 11.80
N ARG A 128 17.10 -3.66 12.70
CA ARG A 128 18.44 -3.56 13.31
C ARG A 128 19.32 -4.72 12.86
N PHE A 129 20.63 -4.51 12.90
CA PHE A 129 21.64 -5.50 12.52
C PHE A 129 22.61 -5.83 13.68
N GLU A 130 22.31 -5.30 14.86
CA GLU A 130 23.02 -5.52 16.11
C GLU A 130 22.17 -5.05 17.29
N GLY A 131 22.63 -5.38 18.49
CA GLY A 131 21.97 -4.98 19.72
C GLY A 131 20.85 -5.91 20.17
N PRO A 132 20.08 -5.48 21.19
CA PRO A 132 19.05 -6.28 21.82
C PRO A 132 17.82 -6.49 20.91
N THR A 133 17.13 -7.61 21.13
CA THR A 133 15.81 -7.86 20.51
C THR A 133 14.74 -6.95 21.09
N SER A 134 13.60 -6.85 20.40
CA SER A 134 12.41 -6.13 20.91
C SER A 134 11.94 -6.67 22.26
N SER A 135 12.02 -7.99 22.46
CA SER A 135 11.73 -8.65 23.74
C SER A 135 12.73 -8.28 24.84
N GLU A 136 14.03 -8.26 24.53
CA GLU A 136 15.09 -7.87 25.46
C GLU A 136 14.96 -6.38 25.85
N LEU A 137 14.67 -5.49 24.90
CA LEU A 137 14.40 -4.07 25.14
C LEU A 137 13.18 -3.89 26.07
N SER A 138 12.06 -4.55 25.76
CA SER A 138 10.83 -4.49 26.57
C SER A 138 11.08 -4.95 28.01
N LYS A 139 11.80 -6.06 28.16
CA LYS A 139 12.15 -6.61 29.48
C LYS A 139 13.05 -5.66 30.27
N ALA A 140 14.08 -5.11 29.64
CA ALA A 140 14.98 -4.15 30.27
C ALA A 140 14.24 -2.87 30.70
N HIS A 141 13.33 -2.37 29.86
CA HIS A 141 12.51 -1.20 30.16
C HIS A 141 11.56 -1.47 31.34
N SER A 142 10.86 -2.61 31.33
CA SER A 142 9.99 -3.04 32.44
C SER A 142 10.75 -3.11 33.77
N GLN A 143 11.98 -3.63 33.74
CA GLN A 143 12.84 -3.67 34.93
C GLN A 143 13.31 -2.29 35.37
N ALA A 144 13.60 -1.37 34.44
CA ALA A 144 13.96 0.02 34.75
C ALA A 144 12.79 0.78 35.39
N ILE A 145 11.56 0.57 34.91
CA ILE A 145 10.34 1.08 35.55
C ILE A 145 10.23 0.56 36.98
N ALA A 146 10.41 -0.75 37.18
CA ALA A 146 10.34 -1.36 38.52
C ALA A 146 11.40 -0.81 39.50
N ARG A 147 12.56 -0.37 38.99
CA ARG A 147 13.61 0.30 39.78
C ARG A 147 13.38 1.81 39.96
N GLY A 148 12.40 2.41 39.28
CA GLY A 148 12.15 3.85 39.28
C GLY A 148 13.11 4.67 38.42
N GLU A 149 13.85 4.02 37.50
CA GLU A 149 14.81 4.64 36.59
C GLU A 149 14.17 5.11 35.28
N ALA A 150 12.99 4.58 34.94
CA ALA A 150 12.21 4.95 33.76
C ALA A 150 10.75 5.20 34.16
N LYS A 151 10.05 6.02 33.36
CA LYS A 151 8.61 6.26 33.53
C LYS A 151 7.82 5.25 32.71
N ALA A 152 6.79 4.68 33.30
CA ALA A 152 5.79 3.94 32.55
C ALA A 152 4.88 4.93 31.81
N GLU A 153 4.60 4.63 30.55
CA GLU A 153 3.65 5.39 29.74
C GLU A 153 2.33 4.64 29.64
N TYR A 154 1.24 5.39 29.64
CA TYR A 154 -0.11 4.85 29.64
C TYR A 154 -0.95 5.57 28.60
N ILE A 155 -1.78 4.81 27.90
CA ILE A 155 -2.91 5.33 27.14
C ILE A 155 -4.15 5.11 28.00
N THR A 156 -4.92 6.18 28.22
CA THR A 156 -6.23 6.09 28.87
C THR A 156 -7.26 5.73 27.82
N VAL A 157 -7.92 4.60 28.00
CA VAL A 157 -9.02 4.13 27.17
C VAL A 157 -10.33 4.54 27.83
N GLN A 158 -11.24 5.12 27.05
CA GLN A 158 -12.56 5.59 27.50
C GLN A 158 -12.46 6.62 28.64
N GLU A 159 -11.59 7.62 28.48
CA GLU A 159 -11.39 8.70 29.45
C GLU A 159 -12.72 9.40 29.80
N GLY A 160 -13.00 9.52 31.10
CA GLY A 160 -14.21 10.16 31.62
C GLY A 160 -15.47 9.27 31.67
N THR A 161 -15.38 7.98 31.32
CA THR A 161 -16.48 7.02 31.45
C THR A 161 -16.30 6.08 32.66
N PRO A 162 -17.37 5.39 33.13
CA PRO A 162 -17.24 4.33 34.15
C PRO A 162 -16.33 3.16 33.76
N GLU A 163 -16.03 3.01 32.48
CA GLU A 163 -15.20 1.96 31.89
C GLU A 163 -13.74 2.40 31.67
N GLU A 164 -13.36 3.60 32.12
CA GLU A 164 -12.01 4.15 32.00
C GLU A 164 -10.95 3.16 32.51
N ARG A 165 -9.95 2.88 31.67
CA ARG A 165 -8.81 2.03 32.05
C ARG A 165 -7.52 2.53 31.42
N GLN A 166 -6.41 2.32 32.12
CA GLN A 166 -5.08 2.62 31.60
C GLN A 166 -4.43 1.38 31.02
N ILE A 167 -3.93 1.51 29.79
CA ILE A 167 -3.10 0.50 29.13
C ILE A 167 -1.67 1.00 29.13
N GLN A 168 -0.77 0.22 29.75
CA GLN A 168 0.65 0.53 29.68
C GLN A 168 1.17 0.27 28.26
N VAL A 169 1.88 1.24 27.68
CA VAL A 169 2.46 1.16 26.34
C VAL A 169 3.98 1.14 26.43
N THR A 170 4.61 0.36 25.54
CA THR A 170 6.07 0.34 25.38
C THR A 170 6.39 0.63 23.93
N TRP A 171 7.06 1.76 23.68
CA TRP A 171 7.45 2.17 22.34
C TRP A 171 8.83 1.60 21.99
N ILE A 172 8.87 0.44 21.32
CA ILE A 172 10.12 -0.22 20.91
C ILE A 172 11.07 0.71 20.13
N PRO A 173 10.61 1.51 19.14
CA PRO A 173 11.50 2.39 18.39
C PRO A 173 12.25 3.40 19.28
N GLU A 174 11.58 3.95 20.30
CA GLU A 174 12.22 4.89 21.22
C GLU A 174 13.31 4.20 22.08
N LEU A 175 13.04 2.99 22.56
CA LEU A 175 14.01 2.20 23.32
C LEU A 175 15.22 1.82 22.45
N ALA A 176 14.97 1.43 21.21
CA ALA A 176 16.01 1.13 20.24
C ALA A 176 16.86 2.37 19.91
N GLY A 177 16.23 3.52 19.69
CA GLY A 177 16.91 4.80 19.45
C GLY A 177 17.79 5.21 20.62
N LYS A 178 17.28 5.12 21.86
CA LYS A 178 18.08 5.36 23.08
C LYS A 178 19.28 4.45 23.17
N TRP A 179 19.12 3.16 22.86
CA TRP A 179 20.22 2.20 22.86
C TRP A 179 21.29 2.55 21.80
N MET A 180 20.88 2.88 20.57
CA MET A 180 21.80 3.26 19.50
C MET A 180 22.54 4.56 19.80
N ASN A 181 21.86 5.59 20.30
CA ASN A 181 22.51 6.84 20.68
C ASN A 181 23.56 6.61 21.77
N ASN A 182 23.24 5.80 22.79
CA ASN A 182 24.21 5.44 23.81
C ASN A 182 25.44 4.69 23.24
N LYS A 183 25.24 3.86 22.21
CA LYS A 183 26.33 3.09 21.57
C LYS A 183 27.21 3.97 20.69
N TYR A 184 26.62 4.80 19.83
CA TYR A 184 27.36 5.54 18.80
C TYR A 184 27.77 6.96 19.22
N GLU A 185 27.05 7.61 20.14
CA GLU A 185 27.43 8.93 20.68
C GLU A 185 28.35 8.81 21.91
N GLY A 186 28.55 7.60 22.44
CA GLY A 186 29.41 7.32 23.59
C GLY A 186 30.91 7.51 23.31
N LYS A 187 31.69 7.80 24.36
CA LYS A 187 33.18 7.95 24.30
C LYS A 187 33.96 6.66 24.06
N ASN A 188 33.28 5.53 23.86
CA ASN A 188 33.94 4.25 23.63
C ASN A 188 34.24 4.09 22.14
N GLU A 189 35.41 3.54 21.81
CA GLU A 189 35.72 3.14 20.44
C GLU A 189 34.58 2.24 19.90
N HIS A 190 34.17 2.50 18.67
CA HIS A 190 33.12 1.73 18.02
C HIS A 190 33.60 0.29 17.81
N GLN A 191 33.19 -0.59 18.73
CA GLN A 191 33.51 -2.01 18.66
C GLN A 191 32.34 -2.75 18.02
N LEU A 192 32.63 -3.44 16.92
CA LEU A 192 31.70 -4.36 16.30
C LEU A 192 31.37 -5.50 17.26
N GLU A 193 30.11 -5.93 17.26
CA GLU A 193 29.71 -7.14 17.97
C GLU A 193 30.46 -8.36 17.40
N GLU A 194 30.76 -9.33 18.26
CA GLU A 194 31.54 -10.51 17.86
C GLU A 194 30.90 -11.27 16.69
N GLU A 195 29.57 -11.34 16.68
CA GLU A 195 28.75 -11.97 15.64
C GLU A 195 28.75 -11.17 14.31
N ASN A 196 29.15 -9.90 14.32
CA ASN A 196 29.25 -9.02 13.16
C ASN A 196 30.67 -8.93 12.59
N ARG A 197 31.63 -9.70 13.12
CA ARG A 197 32.98 -9.72 12.55
C ARG A 197 32.97 -10.23 11.10
N PRO A 198 33.81 -9.66 10.23
CA PRO A 198 33.84 -10.03 8.82
C PRO A 198 34.18 -11.52 8.65
N PRO A 199 33.38 -12.27 7.89
CA PRO A 199 33.71 -13.66 7.55
C PRO A 199 34.81 -13.72 6.47
N PRO A 200 35.42 -14.89 6.24
CA PRO A 200 36.44 -15.05 5.19
C PRO A 200 35.94 -14.79 3.77
N THR A 201 34.64 -14.97 3.52
CA THR A 201 34.01 -14.83 2.22
C THR A 201 32.71 -14.05 2.35
N ILE A 202 32.55 -13.01 1.51
CA ILE A 202 31.35 -12.17 1.46
C ILE A 202 30.81 -12.20 0.04
N SER A 203 29.59 -12.68 -0.12
CA SER A 203 28.89 -12.83 -1.41
C SER A 203 28.05 -11.61 -1.77
N LEU A 204 27.62 -10.80 -0.79
CA LEU A 204 26.73 -9.66 -1.02
C LEU A 204 27.36 -8.67 -2.01
N ARG A 205 26.62 -8.32 -3.07
CA ARG A 205 27.00 -7.36 -4.11
C ARG A 205 25.91 -6.34 -4.40
N THR A 206 24.65 -6.77 -4.29
CA THR A 206 23.47 -5.93 -4.53
C THR A 206 22.66 -5.77 -3.26
N LEU A 207 22.45 -4.52 -2.85
CA LEU A 207 21.58 -4.16 -1.73
C LEU A 207 20.47 -3.23 -2.23
N GLU A 208 19.23 -3.56 -1.90
CA GLU A 208 18.07 -2.73 -2.20
C GLU A 208 17.27 -2.50 -0.91
N ILE A 209 17.01 -1.24 -0.58
CA ILE A 209 16.21 -0.83 0.57
C ILE A 209 15.17 0.16 0.10
N LEU A 210 13.90 -0.21 0.24
CA LEU A 210 12.80 0.38 -0.52
C LEU A 210 11.66 0.83 0.40
N GLU A 211 11.48 2.14 0.45
CA GLU A 211 10.53 2.91 1.28
C GLU A 211 10.67 2.72 2.79
N ASN A 212 9.74 3.33 3.54
CA ASN A 212 9.80 3.52 4.99
C ASN A 212 11.06 4.29 5.38
N ASP A 213 11.94 3.70 6.18
CA ASP A 213 13.14 4.34 6.71
C ASP A 213 14.40 3.83 5.98
N ALA A 214 14.37 3.84 4.64
CA ALA A 214 15.37 3.17 3.82
C ALA A 214 16.81 3.70 4.02
N ILE A 215 16.97 5.01 4.13
CA ILE A 215 18.27 5.66 4.35
C ILE A 215 18.76 5.42 5.78
N ASP A 216 17.86 5.49 6.76
CA ASP A 216 18.14 5.21 8.16
C ASP A 216 18.56 3.73 8.35
N THR A 217 17.83 2.79 7.72
CA THR A 217 18.18 1.36 7.65
C THR A 217 19.56 1.14 7.03
N PHE A 218 19.85 1.80 5.91
CA PHE A 218 21.18 1.75 5.30
C PHE A 218 22.27 2.22 6.27
N CYS A 219 22.05 3.34 6.97
CA CYS A 219 23.01 3.87 7.94
C CYS A 219 23.25 2.90 9.10
N ARG A 220 22.19 2.30 9.65
CA ARG A 220 22.30 1.26 10.70
C ARG A 220 23.07 0.05 10.21
N MET A 221 22.81 -0.41 8.99
CA MET A 221 23.55 -1.52 8.39
C MET A 221 25.03 -1.19 8.20
N ALA A 222 25.35 0.02 7.74
CA ALA A 222 26.73 0.44 7.53
C ALA A 222 27.55 0.55 8.82
N LEU A 223 26.92 0.97 9.92
CA LEU A 223 27.57 1.01 11.23
C LEU A 223 27.77 -0.39 11.82
N ALA A 224 26.77 -1.25 11.70
CA ALA A 224 26.78 -2.58 12.29
C ALA A 224 27.57 -3.62 11.48
N LEU A 225 27.57 -3.50 10.15
CA LEU A 225 28.06 -4.49 9.19
C LEU A 225 28.91 -3.82 8.08
N PRO A 226 29.97 -3.06 8.40
CA PRO A 226 30.75 -2.30 7.43
C PRO A 226 31.34 -3.19 6.31
N HIS A 227 31.73 -4.42 6.63
CA HIS A 227 32.28 -5.39 5.67
C HIS A 227 31.31 -5.76 4.54
N LEU A 228 30.01 -5.66 4.78
CA LEU A 228 29.00 -5.90 3.75
C LEU A 228 28.89 -4.72 2.81
N ILE A 229 28.95 -3.52 3.38
CA ILE A 229 28.75 -2.26 2.67
C ILE A 229 29.95 -1.93 1.78
N GLU A 230 31.18 -2.18 2.26
CA GLU A 230 32.42 -1.99 1.48
C GLU A 230 32.49 -2.84 0.20
N ASN A 231 31.73 -3.94 0.15
CA ASN A 231 31.78 -4.92 -0.93
C ASN A 231 30.63 -4.77 -1.95
N LEU A 232 29.77 -3.76 -1.77
CA LEU A 232 28.65 -3.50 -2.67
C LEU A 232 29.12 -2.98 -4.02
N THR A 233 28.56 -3.52 -5.10
CA THR A 233 28.70 -3.00 -6.47
C THR A 233 27.43 -2.32 -6.96
N SER A 234 26.27 -2.68 -6.39
CA SER A 234 24.98 -2.08 -6.70
C SER A 234 24.20 -1.74 -5.43
N LEU A 235 23.70 -0.50 -5.36
CA LEU A 235 22.89 -0.01 -4.26
C LEU A 235 21.64 0.66 -4.81
N ASN A 236 20.48 0.26 -4.30
CA ASN A 236 19.21 0.93 -4.55
C ASN A 236 18.61 1.42 -3.24
N LEU A 237 18.54 2.74 -3.06
CA LEU A 237 17.88 3.37 -1.92
C LEU A 237 16.67 4.15 -2.42
N ARG A 238 15.49 3.80 -1.91
CA ARG A 238 14.25 4.51 -2.21
C ARG A 238 13.62 4.99 -0.91
N SER A 239 13.54 6.29 -0.74
CA SER A 239 12.99 6.99 0.43
C SER A 239 12.15 8.15 -0.08
N THR A 240 10.86 7.89 -0.36
CA THR A 240 9.97 8.92 -0.91
C THR A 240 8.77 9.22 -0.02
N HIS A 241 8.54 8.44 1.03
CA HIS A 241 7.43 8.63 1.99
C HIS A 241 7.78 9.48 3.23
N CYS A 242 8.99 10.06 3.33
CA CYS A 242 9.37 10.95 4.45
C CYS A 242 9.33 10.29 5.84
N LEU A 243 9.65 8.99 5.92
CA LEU A 243 9.67 8.21 7.17
C LEU A 243 11.09 7.93 7.70
N ASP A 244 12.12 8.53 7.10
CA ASP A 244 13.52 8.38 7.49
C ASP A 244 13.96 9.21 8.70
N PHE A 245 15.03 8.74 9.33
CA PHE A 245 15.78 9.37 10.43
C PHE A 245 15.02 9.40 11.77
N GLN A 246 14.31 8.32 12.07
CA GLN A 246 13.69 8.11 13.39
C GLN A 246 14.72 7.63 14.42
N LEU A 247 15.75 6.89 13.97
CA LEU A 247 16.69 6.19 14.84
C LEU A 247 18.09 6.79 14.78
N LEU A 248 18.56 7.19 13.60
CA LEU A 248 19.85 7.84 13.41
C LEU A 248 19.71 9.26 12.87
N HIS A 249 20.71 10.10 13.17
CA HIS A 249 20.77 11.47 12.69
C HIS A 249 21.05 11.54 11.18
N GLU A 250 20.37 12.45 10.49
CA GLU A 250 20.42 12.61 9.03
C GLU A 250 21.80 13.00 8.44
N SER A 251 22.74 13.45 9.28
CA SER A 251 24.12 13.70 8.84
C SER A 251 24.90 12.43 8.55
N MET A 252 24.47 11.27 9.07
CA MET A 252 25.20 10.02 8.94
C MET A 252 25.36 9.60 7.48
N ILE A 253 24.30 9.73 6.69
CA ILE A 253 24.33 9.37 5.27
C ILE A 253 25.35 10.25 4.49
N GLN A 254 25.57 11.50 4.90
CA GLN A 254 26.59 12.41 4.32
C GLN A 254 28.01 11.87 4.47
N HIS A 255 28.27 11.12 5.54
CA HIS A 255 29.57 10.54 5.79
C HIS A 255 29.71 9.14 5.19
N LEU A 256 28.63 8.36 5.16
CA LEU A 256 28.67 6.95 4.74
C LEU A 256 28.62 6.79 3.22
N LEU A 257 27.74 7.51 2.52
CA LEU A 257 27.53 7.33 1.08
C LEU A 257 28.83 7.57 0.25
N PRO A 258 29.66 8.59 0.52
CA PRO A 258 30.90 8.80 -0.23
C PRO A 258 31.95 7.69 -0.06
N GLN A 259 31.87 6.90 1.02
CA GLN A 259 32.86 5.87 1.33
C GLN A 259 32.70 4.61 0.47
N LEU A 260 31.61 4.49 -0.29
CA LEU A 260 31.31 3.36 -1.17
C LEU A 260 32.15 3.39 -2.46
N SER A 261 33.47 3.34 -2.31
CA SER A 261 34.44 3.47 -3.40
C SER A 261 34.40 2.33 -4.43
N GLY A 262 33.86 1.17 -4.05
CA GLY A 262 33.65 0.02 -4.95
C GLY A 262 32.29 0.01 -5.66
N LEU A 263 31.41 0.98 -5.39
CA LEU A 263 30.06 1.00 -5.94
C LEU A 263 30.09 1.40 -7.43
N GLU A 264 29.47 0.59 -8.27
CA GLU A 264 29.40 0.82 -9.72
C GLU A 264 28.04 1.39 -10.14
N THR A 265 26.95 0.93 -9.50
CA THR A 265 25.58 1.34 -9.81
C THR A 265 24.90 1.89 -8.57
N LEU A 266 24.40 3.13 -8.68
CA LEU A 266 23.58 3.76 -7.65
C LEU A 266 22.20 4.10 -8.21
N LYS A 267 21.16 3.51 -7.64
CA LYS A 267 19.77 3.94 -7.81
C LYS A 267 19.34 4.68 -6.55
N LEU A 268 18.93 5.93 -6.69
CA LEU A 268 18.66 6.83 -5.59
C LEU A 268 17.35 7.57 -5.85
N SER A 269 16.30 7.17 -5.14
CA SER A 269 15.01 7.87 -5.15
C SER A 269 14.82 8.53 -3.79
N ILE A 270 14.97 9.85 -3.71
CA ILE A 270 14.95 10.60 -2.45
C ILE A 270 13.91 11.71 -2.51
N GLY A 271 13.02 11.72 -1.53
CA GLY A 271 12.01 12.75 -1.30
C GLY A 271 12.50 13.94 -0.46
N GLU A 272 11.56 14.72 0.06
CA GLU A 272 11.83 15.79 1.03
C GLU A 272 11.99 15.24 2.45
N VAL A 273 12.96 14.34 2.59
CA VAL A 273 13.15 13.50 3.79
C VAL A 273 14.14 14.07 4.80
N PHE A 274 14.75 15.22 4.54
CA PHE A 274 15.72 15.88 5.43
C PHE A 274 15.09 17.04 6.19
N THR A 275 15.48 17.21 7.45
CA THR A 275 14.98 18.25 8.36
C THR A 275 15.71 19.53 8.03
N ASP A 276 17.03 19.42 7.90
CA ASP A 276 17.83 20.42 7.23
C ASP A 276 17.69 20.27 5.71
N GLU A 277 16.83 21.10 5.12
CA GLU A 277 16.59 21.13 3.67
C GLU A 277 17.88 21.30 2.85
N SER A 278 18.92 21.94 3.41
CA SER A 278 20.19 22.17 2.72
C SER A 278 20.91 20.86 2.35
N ARG A 279 20.64 19.77 3.07
CA ARG A 279 21.21 18.44 2.79
C ARG A 279 20.71 17.88 1.46
N LEU A 280 19.43 18.06 1.16
CA LEU A 280 18.87 17.67 -0.13
C LEU A 280 19.45 18.53 -1.25
N LEU A 281 19.59 19.84 -1.01
CA LEU A 281 20.10 20.79 -1.99
C LEU A 281 21.55 20.52 -2.38
N THR A 282 22.37 20.13 -1.41
CA THR A 282 23.79 19.78 -1.62
C THR A 282 23.96 18.32 -2.04
N LEU A 283 22.88 17.65 -2.50
CA LEU A 283 22.89 16.19 -2.49
C LEU A 283 23.98 15.56 -3.40
N TYR A 284 24.33 16.25 -4.47
CA TYR A 284 25.34 15.81 -5.43
C TYR A 284 26.75 15.66 -4.84
N GLN A 285 27.08 16.35 -3.75
CA GLN A 285 28.46 16.44 -3.21
C GLN A 285 28.96 15.18 -2.50
N TRP A 286 28.06 14.26 -2.17
CA TRP A 286 28.29 13.07 -1.33
C TRP A 286 27.88 11.80 -2.08
N LEU A 287 27.68 11.90 -3.39
CA LEU A 287 27.57 10.74 -4.26
C LEU A 287 28.90 9.96 -4.24
N PRO A 288 28.86 8.62 -4.29
CA PRO A 288 30.08 7.83 -4.30
C PRO A 288 30.90 8.12 -5.57
N PRO A 289 32.22 8.34 -5.45
CA PRO A 289 33.01 8.96 -6.51
C PRO A 289 33.19 8.08 -7.76
N ASN A 290 33.09 6.76 -7.62
CA ASN A 290 33.47 5.81 -8.68
C ASN A 290 32.28 5.16 -9.41
N ILE A 291 31.07 5.66 -9.22
CA ILE A 291 29.89 5.10 -9.89
C ILE A 291 30.00 5.27 -11.41
N SER A 292 29.61 4.21 -12.13
CA SER A 292 29.54 4.19 -13.59
C SER A 292 28.11 4.38 -14.10
N ALA A 293 27.10 4.05 -13.29
CA ALA A 293 25.69 4.26 -13.57
C ALA A 293 24.98 4.94 -12.39
N LEU A 294 24.28 6.03 -12.67
CA LEU A 294 23.45 6.75 -11.71
C LEU A 294 22.00 6.82 -12.20
N GLN A 295 21.06 6.37 -11.38
CA GLN A 295 19.64 6.65 -11.54
C GLN A 295 19.18 7.50 -10.37
N PHE A 296 18.83 8.76 -10.63
CA PHE A 296 18.39 9.69 -9.61
C PHE A 296 16.92 10.07 -9.85
N ARG A 297 16.11 9.96 -8.80
CA ARG A 297 14.73 10.46 -8.76
C ARG A 297 14.56 11.36 -7.53
N GLY A 298 14.12 12.60 -7.74
CA GLY A 298 14.03 13.60 -6.68
C GLY A 298 12.78 14.48 -6.74
N PRO A 299 12.62 15.42 -5.80
CA PRO A 299 11.51 16.36 -5.81
C PRO A 299 11.74 17.52 -6.77
N ALA A 300 10.65 17.97 -7.38
CA ALA A 300 10.65 19.13 -8.27
C ALA A 300 11.02 20.45 -7.56
N SER A 301 10.96 20.50 -6.22
CA SER A 301 11.42 21.66 -5.44
C SER A 301 12.92 21.93 -5.60
N LEU A 302 13.74 20.92 -5.94
CA LEU A 302 15.18 21.08 -6.20
C LEU A 302 15.47 22.15 -7.24
N THR A 303 14.64 22.26 -8.29
CA THR A 303 14.87 23.20 -9.39
C THR A 303 14.56 24.65 -9.03
N LYS A 304 13.93 24.89 -7.88
CA LYS A 304 13.62 26.23 -7.35
C LYS A 304 14.74 26.75 -6.44
N SER A 305 15.72 25.91 -6.11
CA SER A 305 16.83 26.26 -5.25
C SER A 305 17.89 27.08 -5.98
N LEU A 306 18.54 27.99 -5.25
CA LEU A 306 19.74 28.69 -5.71
C LEU A 306 20.93 27.74 -5.94
N GLU A 307 20.89 26.54 -5.35
CA GLU A 307 21.90 25.50 -5.50
C GLU A 307 21.73 24.67 -6.79
N TRP A 308 20.63 24.83 -7.54
CA TRP A 308 20.37 24.02 -8.73
C TRP A 308 21.45 24.19 -9.80
N ASP A 309 21.95 25.41 -9.99
CA ASP A 309 23.05 25.66 -10.93
C ASP A 309 24.31 24.88 -10.54
N ASN A 310 24.55 24.64 -9.25
CA ASN A 310 25.69 23.86 -8.79
C ASN A 310 25.55 22.37 -9.16
N TRP A 311 24.32 21.82 -9.22
CA TRP A 311 24.09 20.50 -9.79
C TRP A 311 24.49 20.46 -11.26
N VAL A 312 24.02 21.43 -12.05
CA VAL A 312 24.34 21.50 -13.49
C VAL A 312 25.84 21.62 -13.71
N GLN A 313 26.53 22.48 -12.93
CA GLN A 313 27.98 22.64 -13.01
C GLN A 313 28.74 21.37 -12.60
N ALA A 314 28.31 20.69 -11.53
CA ALA A 314 28.92 19.44 -11.10
C ALA A 314 28.84 18.38 -12.22
N PHE A 315 27.67 18.19 -12.84
CA PHE A 315 27.53 17.24 -13.94
C PHE A 315 28.31 17.66 -15.21
N ALA A 316 28.65 18.94 -15.38
CA ALA A 316 29.54 19.41 -16.45
C ALA A 316 31.04 19.16 -16.17
N ASP A 317 31.43 19.12 -14.90
CA ASP A 317 32.82 18.91 -14.47
C ASP A 317 33.27 17.47 -14.74
N ARG A 318 34.45 17.31 -15.33
CA ARG A 318 35.03 15.99 -15.63
C ARG A 318 35.58 15.29 -14.40
N ASP A 319 35.97 16.05 -13.39
CA ASP A 319 36.51 15.50 -12.14
C ASP A 319 35.37 15.04 -11.21
N PHE A 320 34.14 15.53 -11.42
CA PHE A 320 32.95 15.07 -10.73
C PHE A 320 32.38 13.80 -11.37
N LEU A 321 32.38 12.69 -10.61
CA LEU A 321 31.98 11.36 -11.06
C LEU A 321 32.69 10.95 -12.37
N PRO A 322 34.03 10.81 -12.36
CA PRO A 322 34.83 10.66 -13.57
C PRO A 322 34.55 9.38 -14.36
N HIS A 323 33.96 8.37 -13.72
CA HIS A 323 33.64 7.07 -14.33
C HIS A 323 32.18 6.95 -14.82
N LEU A 324 31.36 7.97 -14.59
CA LEU A 324 29.95 7.96 -14.96
C LEU A 324 29.81 7.85 -16.49
N ASN A 325 29.07 6.84 -16.95
CA ASN A 325 28.80 6.61 -18.36
C ASN A 325 27.31 6.45 -18.67
N ARG A 326 26.47 6.18 -17.67
CA ARG A 326 25.01 6.07 -17.79
C ARG A 326 24.32 6.91 -16.74
N LEU A 327 23.35 7.71 -17.16
CA LEU A 327 22.60 8.61 -16.29
C LEU A 327 21.10 8.54 -16.60
N SER A 328 20.29 8.34 -15.57
CA SER A 328 18.86 8.64 -15.56
C SER A 328 18.60 9.66 -14.46
N PHE A 329 17.89 10.75 -14.75
CA PHE A 329 17.69 11.82 -13.78
C PHE A 329 16.29 12.41 -13.88
N VAL A 330 15.43 12.23 -12.89
CA VAL A 330 14.04 12.70 -12.96
C VAL A 330 13.66 13.46 -11.70
N LEU A 331 12.99 14.60 -11.87
CA LEU A 331 12.43 15.40 -10.78
C LEU A 331 10.91 15.44 -10.89
N ASP A 332 10.25 14.43 -10.35
CA ASP A 332 8.79 14.23 -10.46
C ASP A 332 8.09 14.05 -9.10
N LEU A 333 8.85 14.01 -8.00
CA LEU A 333 8.27 13.94 -6.66
C LEU A 333 7.76 15.33 -6.25
N HIS A 334 6.64 15.34 -5.52
CA HIS A 334 6.00 16.55 -5.03
C HIS A 334 5.38 16.28 -3.66
N TYR A 335 5.50 17.27 -2.78
CA TYR A 335 5.09 17.18 -1.39
C TYR A 335 4.29 18.42 -1.01
N GLU A 336 3.28 18.21 -0.17
CA GLU A 336 2.48 19.28 0.43
C GLU A 336 2.60 19.19 1.96
N PRO A 337 2.51 20.32 2.69
CA PRO A 337 2.45 20.31 4.15
C PRO A 337 1.31 19.43 4.67
N SER A 338 1.54 18.74 5.78
CA SER A 338 0.55 17.90 6.46
C SER A 338 0.62 18.10 7.97
N ASP A 339 -0.53 18.07 8.63
CA ASP A 339 -0.65 18.13 10.09
C ASP A 339 -0.60 16.74 10.75
N ASP A 340 -0.06 15.75 10.05
CA ASP A 340 -0.02 14.37 10.54
C ASP A 340 1.00 14.20 11.67
N SER A 341 0.61 13.44 12.69
CA SER A 341 1.48 13.08 13.82
C SER A 341 2.49 11.98 13.49
N PHE A 342 2.35 11.30 12.34
CA PHE A 342 3.21 10.18 11.93
C PHE A 342 4.10 10.59 10.75
N GLY A 343 5.41 10.58 10.95
CA GLY A 343 6.39 11.04 9.96
C GLY A 343 6.65 12.55 10.00
N ARG A 344 7.26 13.09 8.95
CA ARG A 344 7.49 14.54 8.82
C ARG A 344 6.22 15.21 8.32
N ASN A 345 6.03 16.50 8.61
CA ASN A 345 4.86 17.34 8.24
C ASN A 345 4.71 17.58 6.73
N ARG A 346 4.99 16.58 5.88
CA ARG A 346 4.92 16.63 4.43
C ARG A 346 4.43 15.29 3.90
N LYS A 347 3.40 15.32 3.05
CA LYS A 347 2.87 14.14 2.40
C LYS A 347 3.18 14.15 0.90
N PRO A 348 3.54 13.00 0.32
CA PRO A 348 3.69 12.87 -1.12
C PRO A 348 2.34 13.09 -1.83
N LYS A 349 2.35 13.87 -2.90
CA LYS A 349 1.16 14.22 -3.69
C LYS A 349 1.42 14.11 -5.19
N ALA A 350 0.34 14.10 -5.98
CA ALA A 350 0.45 14.18 -7.43
C ALA A 350 1.08 15.53 -7.82
N ILE A 351 2.08 15.50 -8.68
CA ILE A 351 2.78 16.72 -9.08
C ILE A 351 1.91 17.54 -10.05
N PRO A 352 1.71 18.85 -9.79
CA PRO A 352 1.02 19.73 -10.72
C PRO A 352 1.71 19.78 -12.08
N GLU A 353 0.93 19.82 -13.17
CA GLU A 353 1.47 19.74 -14.54
C GLU A 353 2.45 20.87 -14.87
N HIS A 354 2.16 22.10 -14.44
CA HIS A 354 3.06 23.24 -14.66
C HIS A 354 4.40 23.05 -13.93
N THR A 355 4.38 22.59 -12.67
CA THR A 355 5.59 22.32 -11.87
C THR A 355 6.41 21.20 -12.50
N LEU A 356 5.75 20.15 -12.98
CA LEU A 356 6.42 19.05 -13.68
C LEU A 356 7.06 19.49 -15.01
N HIS A 357 6.41 20.39 -15.74
CA HIS A 357 6.96 20.96 -16.97
C HIS A 357 8.21 21.81 -16.68
N GLU A 358 8.16 22.67 -15.66
CA GLU A 358 9.30 23.46 -15.20
C GLU A 358 10.47 22.59 -14.76
N ALA A 359 10.20 21.55 -13.95
CA ALA A 359 11.23 20.64 -13.46
C ALA A 359 11.97 19.92 -14.59
N ARG A 360 11.25 19.52 -15.66
CA ARG A 360 11.87 18.93 -16.85
C ARG A 360 12.71 19.92 -17.63
N ALA A 361 12.20 21.12 -17.85
CA ALA A 361 12.94 22.16 -18.55
C ALA A 361 14.25 22.48 -17.82
N ALA A 362 14.21 22.49 -16.48
CA ALA A 362 15.39 22.68 -15.64
C ALA A 362 16.38 21.50 -15.66
N CYS A 363 15.93 20.27 -15.95
CA CYS A 363 16.81 19.10 -16.12
C CYS A 363 17.56 19.10 -17.47
N GLU A 364 17.07 19.79 -18.50
CA GLU A 364 17.68 19.76 -19.84
C GLU A 364 19.13 20.30 -19.85
N PRO A 365 19.47 21.43 -19.20
CA PRO A 365 20.86 21.86 -19.06
C PRO A 365 21.78 20.82 -18.42
N LEU A 366 21.29 20.07 -17.43
CA LEU A 366 22.03 18.98 -16.79
C LEU A 366 22.28 17.83 -17.78
N TYR A 367 21.27 17.45 -18.56
CA TYR A 367 21.41 16.44 -19.59
C TYR A 367 22.38 16.86 -20.70
N GLU A 368 22.31 18.10 -21.16
CA GLU A 368 23.26 18.63 -22.14
C GLU A 368 24.70 18.62 -21.61
N ALA A 369 24.90 19.05 -20.35
CA ALA A 369 26.20 18.96 -19.68
C ALA A 369 26.74 17.52 -19.64
N ALA A 370 25.90 16.55 -19.28
CA ALA A 370 26.26 15.14 -19.24
C ALA A 370 26.55 14.57 -20.66
N ARG A 371 25.72 14.89 -21.66
CA ARG A 371 25.95 14.48 -23.07
C ARG A 371 27.28 15.02 -23.61
N ASN A 372 27.63 16.26 -23.26
CA ASN A 372 28.91 16.87 -23.67
C ASN A 372 30.14 16.15 -23.09
N ARG A 373 29.96 15.40 -21.99
CA ARG A 373 30.99 14.50 -21.43
C ARG A 373 30.98 13.11 -22.05
N GLY A 374 30.03 12.80 -22.93
CA GLY A 374 29.85 11.47 -23.51
C GLY A 374 29.03 10.50 -22.65
N ILE A 375 28.29 11.01 -21.66
CA ILE A 375 27.43 10.19 -20.80
C ILE A 375 26.13 9.86 -21.55
N VAL A 376 25.72 8.60 -21.51
CA VAL A 376 24.47 8.11 -22.09
C VAL A 376 23.31 8.45 -21.17
N ILE A 377 22.33 9.20 -21.69
CA ILE A 377 21.09 9.50 -20.97
C ILE A 377 20.07 8.40 -21.23
N GLU A 378 19.55 7.79 -20.17
CA GLU A 378 18.59 6.71 -20.22
C GLU A 378 17.26 7.11 -19.59
N ARG A 379 16.17 6.53 -20.10
CA ARG A 379 14.84 6.68 -19.50
C ARG A 379 14.83 6.01 -18.14
N LEU A 380 14.39 6.74 -17.11
CA LEU A 380 14.18 6.17 -15.78
C LEU A 380 12.88 5.36 -15.78
N TYR A 381 12.95 4.11 -15.32
CA TYR A 381 11.84 3.20 -15.12
C TYR A 381 11.98 2.56 -13.75
N ASP A 382 10.92 2.57 -12.95
CA ASP A 382 10.92 1.94 -11.64
C ASP A 382 10.29 0.55 -11.75
N GLU A 383 11.13 -0.48 -11.78
CA GLU A 383 10.71 -1.90 -11.83
C GLU A 383 9.91 -2.29 -10.58
N TRP A 384 10.23 -1.70 -9.42
CA TRP A 384 9.56 -2.01 -8.16
C TRP A 384 8.13 -1.49 -8.10
N SER A 385 7.82 -0.44 -8.86
CA SER A 385 6.45 0.07 -8.99
C SER A 385 5.51 -0.88 -9.73
N ASP A 386 6.03 -1.83 -10.51
CA ASP A 386 5.20 -2.89 -11.10
C ASP A 386 4.92 -4.02 -10.11
N GLU A 387 5.89 -4.32 -9.25
CA GLU A 387 5.80 -5.39 -8.25
C GLU A 387 5.02 -4.98 -7.00
N CYS A 388 5.06 -3.70 -6.65
CA CYS A 388 4.51 -3.19 -5.41
C CYS A 388 3.69 -1.92 -5.68
N GLN A 389 2.35 -2.07 -5.63
CA GLN A 389 1.41 -1.01 -6.04
C GLN A 389 1.48 0.25 -5.19
N ILE A 390 1.97 0.16 -3.95
CA ILE A 390 2.18 1.31 -3.08
C ILE A 390 3.34 2.19 -3.57
N LEU A 391 4.27 1.63 -4.36
CA LEU A 391 5.41 2.36 -4.91
C LEU A 391 4.97 3.09 -6.17
N ARG A 392 4.90 4.41 -6.10
CA ARG A 392 4.54 5.24 -7.26
C ARG A 392 5.56 5.11 -8.39
N GLN A 393 5.08 4.75 -9.59
CA GLN A 393 5.87 4.73 -10.82
C GLN A 393 6.41 6.12 -11.16
N VAL A 394 7.50 6.19 -11.90
CA VAL A 394 8.00 7.44 -12.49
C VAL A 394 6.88 8.09 -13.30
N ASP A 395 6.68 9.40 -13.15
CA ASP A 395 5.62 10.08 -13.89
C ASP A 395 5.87 9.93 -15.40
N ASP A 396 5.04 9.14 -16.08
CA ASP A 396 5.22 8.75 -17.49
C ASP A 396 5.38 9.92 -18.43
N ARG A 397 4.80 11.07 -18.06
CA ARG A 397 4.91 12.29 -18.85
C ARG A 397 6.40 12.70 -18.97
N THR A 398 7.30 12.30 -18.06
CA THR A 398 8.73 12.71 -18.00
C THR A 398 9.60 12.09 -19.08
N SER A 399 9.07 11.11 -19.81
CA SER A 399 9.78 10.40 -20.85
C SER A 399 10.13 11.32 -22.02
N THR A 400 11.40 11.67 -22.16
CA THR A 400 11.92 12.40 -23.31
C THR A 400 11.80 11.52 -24.56
N SER A 401 10.79 11.75 -25.38
CA SER A 401 10.71 11.16 -26.71
C SER A 401 11.73 11.86 -27.60
N THR A 402 12.93 11.30 -27.71
CA THR A 402 13.87 11.67 -28.76
C THR A 402 13.33 11.12 -30.08
N THR A 403 12.51 11.90 -30.79
CA THR A 403 12.22 11.64 -32.20
C THR A 403 12.25 12.95 -32.96
N THR A 404 13.19 12.99 -33.88
CA THR A 404 13.53 14.04 -34.83
C THR A 404 12.32 14.77 -35.39
N ARG A 405 12.33 16.10 -35.28
CA ARG A 405 11.43 17.04 -35.94
C ARG A 405 11.17 16.65 -37.40
N THR A 406 9.92 16.35 -37.72
CA THR A 406 9.30 16.85 -38.95
C THR A 406 7.90 17.34 -38.62
N SER A 407 7.75 18.65 -38.75
CA SER A 407 6.52 19.40 -38.58
C SER A 407 5.44 18.94 -39.55
N THR A 408 4.29 18.55 -39.03
CA THR A 408 3.02 18.72 -39.75
C THR A 408 1.93 19.08 -38.76
N THR A 409 1.45 20.30 -38.89
CA THR A 409 0.38 20.94 -38.14
C THR A 409 -0.91 20.12 -38.28
N GLN A 410 -1.41 19.55 -37.19
CA GLN A 410 -2.82 19.23 -37.05
C GLN A 410 -3.29 19.69 -35.68
N THR A 411 -4.05 20.78 -35.70
CA THR A 411 -4.81 21.30 -34.57
C THR A 411 -5.92 20.29 -34.25
N THR A 412 -5.67 19.39 -33.31
CA THR A 412 -6.75 18.62 -32.67
C THR A 412 -6.97 19.17 -31.28
N THR A 413 -8.01 19.98 -31.13
CA THR A 413 -8.68 20.23 -29.86
C THR A 413 -9.14 18.89 -29.28
N SER A 414 -8.35 18.28 -28.40
CA SER A 414 -8.77 17.11 -27.65
C SER A 414 -9.65 17.54 -26.48
N THR A 415 -10.97 17.45 -26.68
CA THR A 415 -11.93 17.34 -25.58
C THR A 415 -11.58 16.12 -24.75
N VAL A 416 -11.28 16.33 -23.46
CA VAL A 416 -11.06 15.25 -22.47
C VAL A 416 -12.35 14.42 -22.39
N GLN A 417 -12.35 13.23 -22.98
CA GLN A 417 -13.43 12.27 -22.80
C GLN A 417 -13.32 11.68 -21.39
N THR A 418 -14.28 12.00 -20.52
CA THR A 418 -14.44 11.40 -19.19
C THR A 418 -14.76 9.90 -19.34
N LYS A 419 -13.91 9.03 -18.79
CA LYS A 419 -14.02 7.57 -18.96
C LYS A 419 -14.98 6.97 -17.93
N HIS A 420 -15.88 6.09 -18.37
CA HIS A 420 -16.72 5.28 -17.48
C HIS A 420 -15.96 4.02 -17.02
N GLN A 421 -16.12 3.64 -15.76
CA GLN A 421 -15.59 2.39 -15.19
C GLN A 421 -16.69 1.32 -15.09
N THR A 422 -16.32 0.05 -15.24
CA THR A 422 -17.25 -1.10 -15.17
C THR A 422 -16.87 -1.99 -13.99
N PHE A 423 -17.88 -2.35 -13.21
CA PHE A 423 -17.77 -3.12 -11.97
C PHE A 423 -18.63 -4.40 -12.07
N PRO A 424 -18.06 -5.54 -12.46
CA PRO A 424 -18.80 -6.81 -12.50
C PRO A 424 -19.28 -7.26 -11.12
N LEU A 425 -20.44 -7.92 -11.10
CA LEU A 425 -21.01 -8.55 -9.91
C LEU A 425 -20.69 -10.05 -9.92
N ALA A 426 -19.93 -10.52 -8.93
CA ALA A 426 -19.61 -11.92 -8.73
C ALA A 426 -20.43 -12.49 -7.56
N HIS A 427 -21.29 -13.47 -7.86
CA HIS A 427 -22.16 -14.10 -6.87
C HIS A 427 -21.49 -15.36 -6.32
N PRO A 428 -21.27 -15.46 -5.00
CA PRO A 428 -20.77 -16.68 -4.39
C PRO A 428 -21.77 -17.83 -4.57
N PRO A 429 -21.31 -19.09 -4.57
CA PRO A 429 -22.20 -20.24 -4.75
C PRO A 429 -23.30 -20.26 -3.69
N PRO A 430 -24.53 -20.73 -4.02
CA PRO A 430 -25.61 -20.78 -3.07
C PRO A 430 -25.20 -21.54 -1.80
N PRO A 431 -25.46 -21.00 -0.61
CA PRO A 431 -25.06 -21.66 0.61
C PRO A 431 -25.76 -23.00 0.81
N LYS A 432 -25.03 -24.00 1.34
CA LYS A 432 -25.62 -25.26 1.81
C LYS A 432 -26.41 -24.98 3.10
N HIS A 433 -27.57 -25.63 3.28
CA HIS A 433 -28.50 -25.44 4.41
C HIS A 433 -27.93 -25.95 5.76
N THR A 434 -26.94 -25.26 6.30
CA THR A 434 -26.39 -25.49 7.64
C THR A 434 -26.46 -24.21 8.46
N LEU A 435 -26.82 -24.32 9.74
CA LEU A 435 -26.78 -23.20 10.69
C LEU A 435 -25.34 -22.69 10.78
N ARG A 436 -25.08 -21.49 10.23
CA ARG A 436 -23.75 -20.86 10.27
C ARG A 436 -23.70 -19.79 11.36
N LEU A 437 -22.61 -19.83 12.12
CA LEU A 437 -22.25 -18.84 13.14
C LEU A 437 -21.39 -17.69 12.57
N THR A 438 -21.11 -17.70 11.26
CA THR A 438 -20.28 -16.70 10.56
C THR A 438 -21.09 -15.89 9.55
N ALA A 439 -20.67 -14.66 9.27
CA ALA A 439 -21.30 -13.80 8.27
C ALA A 439 -21.22 -14.44 6.87
N ASN A 440 -22.23 -14.17 6.02
CA ASN A 440 -22.31 -14.73 4.69
C ASN A 440 -21.93 -13.71 3.62
N LEU A 441 -20.94 -14.02 2.78
CA LEU A 441 -20.68 -13.24 1.59
C LEU A 441 -21.89 -13.39 0.64
N ALA A 442 -22.58 -12.29 0.37
CA ALA A 442 -23.77 -12.25 -0.49
C ALA A 442 -23.43 -11.85 -1.93
N LEU A 443 -22.39 -11.03 -2.10
CA LEU A 443 -21.94 -10.49 -3.38
C LEU A 443 -20.50 -9.99 -3.26
N GLN A 444 -19.72 -10.16 -4.32
CA GLN A 444 -18.43 -9.51 -4.49
C GLN A 444 -18.51 -8.57 -5.70
N ILE A 445 -18.12 -7.32 -5.52
CA ILE A 445 -18.01 -6.34 -6.61
C ILE A 445 -16.56 -6.32 -7.07
N GLN A 446 -16.37 -6.50 -8.37
CA GLN A 446 -15.05 -6.56 -8.99
C GLN A 446 -14.83 -5.31 -9.84
N GLN A 447 -13.58 -4.96 -10.11
CA GLN A 447 -13.19 -3.93 -11.07
C GLN A 447 -12.46 -4.57 -12.25
N LEU A 448 -12.76 -4.10 -13.46
CA LEU A 448 -12.00 -4.44 -14.67
C LEU A 448 -11.04 -3.30 -14.98
N THR A 449 -9.75 -3.54 -14.82
CA THR A 449 -8.72 -2.59 -15.28
C THR A 449 -8.59 -2.64 -16.80
N PRO A 450 -8.31 -1.52 -17.49
CA PRO A 450 -8.11 -1.53 -18.94
C PRO A 450 -6.95 -2.41 -19.41
N THR A 451 -5.98 -2.67 -18.54
CA THR A 451 -4.72 -3.38 -18.81
C THR A 451 -4.75 -4.86 -18.43
N SER A 452 -5.54 -5.26 -17.41
CA SER A 452 -5.72 -6.66 -17.02
C SER A 452 -7.15 -7.14 -17.30
N ARG A 453 -7.26 -8.32 -17.94
CA ARG A 453 -8.55 -9.01 -18.17
C ARG A 453 -9.05 -9.76 -16.93
N ARG A 454 -8.28 -9.81 -15.83
CA ARG A 454 -8.69 -10.49 -14.59
C ARG A 454 -9.56 -9.54 -13.76
N PRO A 455 -10.81 -9.91 -13.43
CA PRO A 455 -11.62 -9.15 -12.48
C PRO A 455 -10.96 -9.17 -11.10
N ILE A 456 -10.81 -8.01 -10.48
CA ILE A 456 -10.19 -7.88 -9.15
C ILE A 456 -11.26 -7.46 -8.14
N PRO A 457 -11.44 -8.17 -7.02
CA PRO A 457 -12.43 -7.78 -6.01
C PRO A 457 -12.04 -6.47 -5.33
N ILE A 458 -13.01 -5.56 -5.22
CA ILE A 458 -12.82 -4.25 -4.59
C ILE A 458 -13.72 -4.05 -3.37
N LEU A 459 -14.93 -4.60 -3.40
CA LEU A 459 -15.91 -4.52 -2.32
C LEU A 459 -16.57 -5.88 -2.12
N GLU A 460 -16.78 -6.23 -0.86
CA GLU A 460 -17.44 -7.47 -0.46
C GLU A 460 -18.66 -7.15 0.39
N VAL A 461 -19.81 -7.71 -0.02
CA VAL A 461 -21.08 -7.48 0.64
C VAL A 461 -21.40 -8.67 1.52
N TYR A 462 -21.48 -8.44 2.82
CA TYR A 462 -21.75 -9.47 3.82
C TYR A 462 -23.15 -9.29 4.42
N GLN A 463 -23.83 -10.41 4.62
CA GLN A 463 -25.04 -10.53 5.41
C GLN A 463 -24.65 -10.97 6.84
N PRO A 464 -25.04 -10.22 7.90
CA PRO A 464 -24.79 -10.61 9.28
C PRO A 464 -25.43 -11.95 9.65
N THR A 465 -24.94 -12.55 10.73
CA THR A 465 -25.56 -13.73 11.32
C THR A 465 -26.91 -13.38 11.97
N ARG A 466 -27.64 -14.39 12.44
CA ARG A 466 -28.88 -14.20 13.21
C ARG A 466 -28.71 -13.41 14.51
N PHE A 467 -27.48 -13.28 15.02
CA PHE A 467 -27.15 -12.49 16.22
C PHE A 467 -26.96 -11.00 15.93
N GLY A 468 -26.92 -10.64 14.64
CA GLY A 468 -26.69 -9.27 14.16
C GLY A 468 -25.23 -8.81 14.28
N LYS A 469 -24.93 -7.61 13.77
CA LYS A 469 -23.60 -6.97 13.83
C LYS A 469 -23.75 -5.48 14.13
N THR A 470 -22.93 -4.96 15.03
CA THR A 470 -22.78 -3.50 15.24
C THR A 470 -21.61 -3.03 14.36
N VAL A 471 -21.73 -1.86 13.75
CA VAL A 471 -20.74 -1.32 12.80
C VAL A 471 -20.49 0.15 13.13
N GLY A 472 -19.44 0.46 13.90
CA GLY A 472 -19.10 1.83 14.31
C GLY A 472 -20.32 2.65 14.76
N ASP A 473 -20.41 3.89 14.27
CA ASP A 473 -21.52 4.84 14.49
C ASP A 473 -22.82 4.54 13.72
N ALA A 474 -22.98 3.31 13.22
CA ALA A 474 -24.17 2.95 12.46
C ALA A 474 -25.44 3.20 13.29
N PRO A 475 -26.48 3.85 12.72
CA PRO A 475 -27.65 4.31 13.46
C PRO A 475 -28.45 3.21 14.19
N ARG A 476 -28.28 1.93 13.81
CA ARG A 476 -28.81 0.78 14.57
C ARG A 476 -28.01 -0.48 14.29
N LYS A 477 -28.05 -1.42 15.24
CA LYS A 477 -27.52 -2.79 15.06
C LYS A 477 -28.13 -3.45 13.82
N LEU A 478 -27.27 -4.07 13.00
CA LEU A 478 -27.66 -4.81 11.80
C LEU A 478 -28.27 -6.15 12.16
N THR A 479 -29.37 -6.47 11.52
CA THR A 479 -30.05 -7.75 11.63
C THR A 479 -29.60 -8.70 10.52
N ALA A 480 -30.00 -9.96 10.58
CA ALA A 480 -29.76 -10.91 9.49
C ALA A 480 -30.40 -10.52 8.15
N ARG A 481 -31.26 -9.50 8.07
CA ARG A 481 -31.79 -8.99 6.80
C ARG A 481 -30.96 -7.85 6.21
N ASP A 482 -30.23 -7.15 7.06
CA ASP A 482 -29.41 -6.03 6.64
C ASP A 482 -28.09 -6.55 6.02
N MET A 483 -27.32 -5.68 5.38
CA MET A 483 -26.01 -6.02 4.84
C MET A 483 -24.99 -4.96 5.23
N TYR A 484 -23.72 -5.33 5.26
CA TYR A 484 -22.60 -4.42 5.39
C TYR A 484 -21.59 -4.71 4.28
N ILE A 485 -20.88 -3.67 3.88
CA ILE A 485 -19.91 -3.70 2.79
C ILE A 485 -18.55 -3.47 3.41
N VAL A 486 -17.61 -4.34 3.12
CA VAL A 486 -16.20 -4.18 3.49
C VAL A 486 -15.38 -4.00 2.23
N GLN A 487 -14.26 -3.31 2.38
CA GLN A 487 -13.28 -3.19 1.33
C GLN A 487 -12.48 -4.49 1.23
N SER A 488 -12.18 -4.95 0.02
CA SER A 488 -11.31 -6.12 -0.14
C SER A 488 -9.88 -5.73 0.27
N ASP A 489 -9.18 -6.61 0.98
CA ASP A 489 -7.88 -6.33 1.64
C ASP A 489 -6.79 -5.82 0.68
N GLY A 490 -6.93 -6.03 -0.63
CA GLY A 490 -6.03 -5.49 -1.67
C GLY A 490 -6.36 -4.09 -2.19
N TYR A 491 -7.41 -3.41 -1.70
CA TYR A 491 -7.87 -2.11 -2.20
C TYR A 491 -8.17 -1.08 -1.12
N ALA A 492 -7.85 -1.31 0.16
CA ALA A 492 -8.11 -0.38 1.27
C ALA A 492 -7.60 1.04 0.97
N HIS A 493 -8.51 1.97 0.69
CA HIS A 493 -8.19 3.38 0.38
C HIS A 493 -9.01 4.36 1.24
N LEU A 494 -9.75 3.85 2.23
CA LEU A 494 -10.40 4.65 3.26
C LEU A 494 -9.71 4.34 4.60
N PRO A 495 -9.37 5.34 5.42
CA PRO A 495 -8.77 5.11 6.72
C PRO A 495 -9.67 4.25 7.62
N GLU A 496 -9.07 3.41 8.46
CA GLU A 496 -9.69 3.03 9.73
C GLU A 496 -10.09 4.32 10.42
N ALA A 497 -11.39 4.50 10.70
CA ALA A 497 -11.84 5.63 11.50
C ALA A 497 -11.07 5.57 12.82
N ALA A 498 -10.17 6.52 13.01
CA ALA A 498 -9.47 6.72 14.26
C ALA A 498 -10.51 7.19 15.28
N GLU A 499 -11.04 6.23 16.04
CA GLU A 499 -11.42 6.29 17.45
C GLU A 499 -12.30 5.06 17.77
N GLU A 500 -12.03 4.45 18.93
CA GLU A 500 -12.64 3.22 19.50
C GLU A 500 -12.06 1.86 19.04
N GLU A 501 -10.87 1.54 19.57
CA GLU A 501 -10.47 0.16 19.84
C GLU A 501 -11.41 -0.48 20.87
N GLU A 502 -12.53 -1.08 20.43
CA GLU A 502 -13.18 -2.17 21.16
C GLU A 502 -14.21 -2.94 20.32
N GLN A 503 -13.73 -3.89 19.52
CA GLN A 503 -14.30 -5.24 19.33
C GLN A 503 -13.66 -5.91 18.11
N LYS A 504 -12.48 -6.54 18.32
CA LYS A 504 -12.00 -7.61 17.45
C LYS A 504 -13.02 -8.75 17.47
N ASN A 505 -13.82 -8.85 16.40
CA ASN A 505 -14.47 -10.10 15.98
C ASN A 505 -14.86 -10.02 14.49
N GLN A 506 -14.08 -10.72 13.67
CA GLN A 506 -14.39 -11.23 12.31
C GLN A 506 -14.97 -10.24 11.27
N GLY A 507 -14.11 -9.85 10.32
CA GLY A 507 -14.46 -9.18 9.06
C GLY A 507 -14.13 -7.69 9.09
N GLY A 508 -13.31 -7.24 8.13
CA GLY A 508 -12.70 -5.91 8.04
C GLY A 508 -13.64 -4.70 8.19
N VAL A 509 -13.04 -3.52 8.26
CA VAL A 509 -13.73 -2.24 8.48
C VAL A 509 -14.82 -2.06 7.43
N ALA A 510 -16.08 -1.92 7.88
CA ALA A 510 -17.19 -1.78 6.96
C ALA A 510 -17.24 -0.34 6.41
N VAL A 511 -17.18 -0.21 5.09
CA VAL A 511 -17.19 1.07 4.36
C VAL A 511 -18.61 1.51 3.97
N GLY A 512 -19.62 0.66 4.20
CA GLY A 512 -21.01 0.98 3.93
C GLY A 512 -21.97 -0.01 4.57
N VAL A 513 -23.19 0.44 4.84
CA VAL A 513 -24.25 -0.33 5.50
C VAL A 513 -25.54 -0.20 4.70
N ILE A 514 -26.25 -1.31 4.53
CA ILE A 514 -27.53 -1.37 3.82
C ILE A 514 -28.61 -1.87 4.80
N TYR A 515 -29.56 -0.99 5.11
CA TYR A 515 -30.72 -1.31 5.92
C TYR A 515 -31.89 -1.73 5.03
N MET A 516 -32.41 -2.94 5.24
CA MET A 516 -33.59 -3.41 4.52
C MET A 516 -34.87 -2.91 5.21
N PRO A 517 -35.95 -2.64 4.45
CA PRO A 517 -37.21 -2.16 4.99
C PRO A 517 -37.80 -3.13 6.02
N ALA A 518 -38.37 -2.58 7.10
CA ALA A 518 -39.00 -3.38 8.15
C ALA A 518 -40.28 -4.05 7.62
N LYS A 519 -40.53 -5.30 8.03
CA LYS A 519 -41.79 -6.00 7.68
C LYS A 519 -42.98 -5.57 8.55
N ASP A 520 -42.74 -4.97 9.72
CA ASP A 520 -43.77 -4.57 10.68
C ASP A 520 -43.90 -3.04 10.76
N GLU A 521 -45.09 -2.52 10.39
CA GLU A 521 -45.39 -1.09 10.39
C GLU A 521 -45.38 -0.43 11.78
N ASN A 522 -45.42 -1.21 12.87
CA ASN A 522 -45.48 -0.71 14.24
C ASN A 522 -44.15 -0.16 14.78
N ASN A 523 -43.03 -0.31 14.06
CA ASN A 523 -41.70 0.05 14.57
C ASN A 523 -41.14 1.37 13.98
N ARG A 524 -42.00 2.40 13.84
CA ARG A 524 -41.67 3.73 13.28
C ARG A 524 -40.63 4.56 14.06
N LYS A 525 -40.06 4.03 15.16
CA LYS A 525 -39.01 4.69 15.95
C LYS A 525 -37.57 4.33 15.50
N MET A 526 -37.41 3.44 14.52
CA MET A 526 -36.10 3.05 13.99
C MET A 526 -35.56 4.09 12.99
N ALA A 527 -34.25 4.29 12.96
CA ALA A 527 -33.59 4.96 11.85
C ALA A 527 -33.75 4.13 10.56
N PHE A 528 -34.13 4.78 9.45
CA PHE A 528 -34.42 4.18 8.13
C PHE A 528 -35.57 3.14 8.12
N PRO A 529 -36.81 3.49 8.51
CA PRO A 529 -37.92 2.54 8.56
C PRO A 529 -38.32 2.00 7.17
N GLY A 530 -38.17 2.82 6.12
CA GLY A 530 -38.39 2.44 4.72
C GLY A 530 -37.20 1.76 4.03
N GLY A 531 -36.12 1.48 4.78
CA GLY A 531 -34.83 1.09 4.23
C GLY A 531 -33.94 2.29 3.89
N GLY A 532 -32.64 2.03 3.77
CA GLY A 532 -31.66 3.09 3.59
C GLY A 532 -30.25 2.56 3.44
N VAL A 533 -29.34 3.46 3.09
CA VAL A 533 -27.90 3.18 3.11
C VAL A 533 -27.20 4.16 4.04
N TRP A 534 -26.17 3.73 4.74
CA TRP A 534 -25.38 4.56 5.64
C TRP A 534 -23.90 4.32 5.41
N PHE A 535 -23.09 5.36 5.61
CA PHE A 535 -21.66 5.36 5.35
C PHE A 535 -20.93 5.92 6.58
N PRO A 536 -19.81 5.31 7.02
CA PRO A 536 -18.99 5.87 8.10
C PRO A 536 -18.44 7.28 7.77
N MET A 537 -18.03 7.50 6.52
CA MET A 537 -17.47 8.78 6.02
C MET A 537 -18.56 9.77 5.55
N GLY A 538 -19.83 9.55 5.89
CA GLY A 538 -20.96 10.37 5.42
C GLY A 538 -22.18 10.28 6.35
N GLU A 539 -23.33 10.80 5.89
CA GLU A 539 -24.62 10.57 6.58
C GLU A 539 -25.50 9.62 5.76
N GLY A 540 -26.55 9.07 6.38
CA GLY A 540 -27.36 8.05 5.73
C GLY A 540 -28.41 8.61 4.76
N TRP A 541 -28.69 7.82 3.74
CA TRP A 541 -29.68 8.09 2.69
C TRP A 541 -30.92 7.24 2.90
N GLU A 542 -32.08 7.87 2.94
CA GLU A 542 -33.37 7.19 3.05
C GLU A 542 -33.89 6.82 1.66
N VAL A 543 -34.42 5.60 1.53
CA VAL A 543 -34.91 5.09 0.24
C VAL A 543 -36.43 5.02 0.22
N SER A 544 -37.01 5.43 -0.91
CA SER A 544 -38.43 5.24 -1.22
C SER A 544 -38.59 4.61 -2.61
N VAL A 545 -39.58 3.73 -2.76
CA VAL A 545 -39.92 3.11 -4.05
C VAL A 545 -40.77 4.10 -4.85
N THR A 546 -40.41 4.31 -6.12
CA THR A 546 -41.14 5.23 -7.01
C THR A 546 -42.25 4.50 -7.75
N VAL A 547 -43.27 5.25 -8.20
CA VAL A 547 -44.46 4.71 -8.90
C VAL A 547 -44.10 3.89 -10.14
N ARG A 548 -42.92 4.14 -10.74
CA ARG A 548 -42.42 3.42 -11.93
C ARG A 548 -41.52 2.22 -11.59
N GLY A 549 -41.49 1.79 -10.34
CA GLY A 549 -40.64 0.70 -9.87
C GLY A 549 -39.15 1.07 -9.83
N GLY A 550 -38.84 2.36 -9.69
CA GLY A 550 -37.50 2.85 -9.40
C GLY A 550 -37.27 3.05 -7.90
N TYR A 551 -36.06 3.44 -7.53
CA TYR A 551 -35.65 3.63 -6.13
C TYR A 551 -35.05 5.02 -5.96
N ARG A 552 -35.68 5.85 -5.12
CA ARG A 552 -35.27 7.22 -4.85
C ARG A 552 -34.59 7.31 -3.50
N PHE A 553 -33.34 7.77 -3.52
CA PHE A 553 -32.48 7.97 -2.37
C PHE A 553 -32.47 9.46 -2.04
N MET A 554 -32.79 9.79 -0.79
CA MET A 554 -32.84 11.16 -0.29
C MET A 554 -31.88 11.32 0.88
N PHE A 555 -31.00 12.31 0.76
CA PHE A 555 -30.10 12.76 1.80
C PHE A 555 -30.64 14.08 2.38
N LYS A 556 -30.64 14.18 3.71
CA LYS A 556 -31.00 15.40 4.45
C LYS A 556 -29.82 15.74 5.38
N GLY A 557 -28.94 16.63 4.94
CA GLY A 557 -27.77 17.04 5.73
C GLY A 557 -28.19 17.77 7.00
N ARG A 558 -27.60 17.39 8.15
CA ARG A 558 -27.88 18.06 9.44
C ARG A 558 -27.20 19.43 9.58
N ALA A 559 -26.13 19.71 8.82
CA ALA A 559 -25.26 20.87 9.02
C ALA A 559 -25.58 22.08 8.11
N ASP A 560 -26.14 21.86 6.93
CA ASP A 560 -26.31 22.87 5.87
C ASP A 560 -27.75 23.02 5.37
N GLY A 561 -28.68 22.15 5.79
CA GLY A 561 -30.09 22.19 5.40
C GLY A 561 -30.33 21.82 3.93
N VAL A 562 -29.32 21.29 3.25
CA VAL A 562 -29.36 21.01 1.82
C VAL A 562 -29.83 19.56 1.58
N SER A 563 -30.89 19.42 0.78
CA SER A 563 -31.40 18.11 0.34
C SER A 563 -30.68 17.67 -0.94
N ARG A 564 -30.33 16.38 -1.02
CA ARG A 564 -29.85 15.74 -2.26
C ARG A 564 -30.74 14.57 -2.61
N VAL A 565 -31.08 14.43 -3.88
CA VAL A 565 -31.97 13.36 -4.34
C VAL A 565 -31.41 12.73 -5.60
N VAL A 566 -31.15 11.44 -5.53
CA VAL A 566 -30.77 10.60 -6.67
C VAL A 566 -31.78 9.46 -6.85
N GLU A 567 -32.05 9.08 -8.08
CA GLU A 567 -33.06 8.07 -8.41
C GLU A 567 -32.52 7.03 -9.39
N TRP A 568 -32.59 5.76 -9.00
CA TRP A 568 -32.43 4.62 -9.89
C TRP A 568 -33.75 4.37 -10.62
N GLU A 569 -33.83 4.78 -11.89
CA GLU A 569 -35.00 4.55 -12.74
C GLU A 569 -34.92 3.18 -13.43
N LYS A 570 -35.98 2.37 -13.34
CA LYS A 570 -36.10 1.10 -14.07
C LYS A 570 -36.33 1.36 -15.56
N ARG A 571 -35.50 0.75 -16.41
CA ARG A 571 -35.58 0.79 -17.88
C ARG A 571 -35.90 -0.60 -18.41
N VAL A 572 -36.94 -0.71 -19.23
CA VAL A 572 -37.26 -1.92 -19.98
C VAL A 572 -36.52 -1.88 -21.31
N ALA A 573 -35.83 -2.97 -21.68
CA ALA A 573 -35.18 -3.07 -22.98
C ALA A 573 -36.23 -3.00 -24.11
N LYS A 574 -36.19 -1.94 -24.92
CA LYS A 574 -37.05 -1.79 -26.10
C LYS A 574 -36.48 -2.69 -27.20
N GLY A 575 -37.09 -3.86 -27.41
CA GLY A 575 -36.74 -4.74 -28.52
C GLY A 575 -36.90 -4.03 -29.86
N ARG A 576 -35.86 -4.09 -30.71
CA ARG A 576 -35.97 -3.78 -32.13
C ARG A 576 -36.92 -4.79 -32.77
N SER A 577 -37.96 -4.27 -33.40
CA SER A 577 -38.95 -5.00 -34.17
C SER A 577 -38.30 -5.88 -35.24
N SER A 578 -38.52 -7.19 -35.16
CA SER A 578 -38.57 -8.05 -36.34
C SER A 578 -39.56 -9.19 -36.07
N SER A 579 -40.49 -9.34 -37.00
CA SER A 579 -41.60 -10.27 -37.03
C SER A 579 -41.14 -11.70 -37.28
N SER A 580 -41.46 -12.62 -36.37
CA SER A 580 -42.01 -13.95 -36.68
C SER A 580 -42.28 -14.69 -35.38
N ALA A 581 -43.49 -15.26 -35.31
CA ALA A 581 -44.01 -15.92 -34.13
C ALA A 581 -43.27 -17.23 -33.84
N SER A 582 -42.91 -17.43 -32.57
CA SER A 582 -43.08 -18.72 -31.89
C SER A 582 -43.23 -18.47 -30.40
N GLU A 583 -44.40 -18.86 -29.89
CA GLU A 583 -44.73 -18.86 -28.46
C GLU A 583 -43.91 -19.97 -27.77
N ALA A 584 -42.86 -19.59 -27.04
CA ALA A 584 -42.32 -20.35 -25.92
C ALA A 584 -41.27 -19.52 -25.17
N SER A 585 -41.45 -19.43 -23.85
CA SER A 585 -40.57 -18.84 -22.82
C SER A 585 -40.69 -17.33 -22.58
N GLU A 586 -41.56 -16.97 -21.63
CA GLU A 586 -41.35 -15.80 -20.77
C GLU A 586 -40.10 -16.04 -19.89
N MET A 587 -38.91 -16.02 -20.48
CA MET A 587 -37.67 -15.92 -19.70
C MET A 587 -37.36 -14.43 -19.48
N LYS A 588 -37.53 -14.00 -18.22
CA LYS A 588 -37.06 -12.76 -17.58
C LYS A 588 -36.42 -11.74 -18.54
N ALA A 589 -37.18 -10.71 -18.92
CA ALA A 589 -36.60 -9.52 -19.54
C ALA A 589 -35.48 -8.94 -18.66
N ASP A 590 -34.28 -8.75 -19.21
CA ASP A 590 -33.14 -8.16 -18.52
C ASP A 590 -33.46 -6.73 -18.07
N SER A 591 -33.83 -6.60 -16.80
CA SER A 591 -34.13 -5.32 -16.16
C SER A 591 -32.82 -4.53 -16.00
N ARG A 592 -32.81 -3.28 -16.50
CA ARG A 592 -31.68 -2.35 -16.38
C ARG A 592 -32.12 -1.13 -15.58
N PHE A 593 -31.26 -0.63 -14.70
CA PHE A 593 -31.50 0.62 -13.97
C PHE A 593 -30.51 1.70 -14.38
N THR A 594 -30.95 2.95 -14.33
CA THR A 594 -30.12 4.14 -14.59
C THR A 594 -30.24 5.10 -13.42
N LEU A 595 -29.12 5.46 -12.78
CA LEU A 595 -29.05 6.45 -11.72
C LEU A 595 -29.01 7.86 -12.31
N ASN A 596 -29.86 8.76 -11.80
CA ASN A 596 -29.92 10.16 -12.22
C ASN A 596 -30.12 11.08 -11.00
N ILE A 597 -29.69 12.34 -11.11
CA ILE A 597 -30.04 13.39 -10.14
C ILE A 597 -31.49 13.81 -10.38
N ALA A 598 -32.33 13.83 -9.34
CA ALA A 598 -33.77 14.03 -9.49
C ALA A 598 -34.19 15.51 -9.50
N GLU A 599 -33.39 16.42 -8.92
CA GLU A 599 -33.79 17.81 -8.64
C GLU A 599 -33.16 18.90 -9.52
N SER A 600 -32.23 18.57 -10.42
CA SER A 600 -31.58 19.58 -11.24
C SER A 600 -32.23 19.70 -12.62
N GLY A 601 -32.58 20.92 -13.04
CA GLY A 601 -32.92 21.26 -14.43
C GLY A 601 -31.77 21.05 -15.43
N MET A 602 -30.73 20.33 -15.02
CA MET A 602 -29.63 19.85 -15.85
C MET A 602 -30.17 18.78 -16.81
N ARG A 603 -29.77 18.84 -18.08
CA ARG A 603 -30.13 17.86 -19.10
C ARG A 603 -29.61 16.47 -18.72
N ARG A 604 -30.39 15.69 -17.97
CA ARG A 604 -30.24 14.28 -17.56
C ARG A 604 -28.98 13.55 -18.07
N PRO A 605 -27.80 13.72 -17.46
CA PRO A 605 -26.67 12.83 -17.69
C PRO A 605 -26.73 11.70 -16.66
N CYS A 606 -26.78 10.46 -17.14
CA CYS A 606 -26.85 9.25 -16.31
C CYS A 606 -25.56 9.12 -15.48
N LEU A 607 -25.69 9.04 -14.15
CA LEU A 607 -24.56 8.90 -13.22
C LEU A 607 -23.98 7.49 -13.21
N ALA A 608 -24.85 6.49 -13.33
CA ALA A 608 -24.48 5.09 -13.34
C ALA A 608 -25.57 4.21 -13.98
N THR A 609 -25.19 3.05 -14.49
CA THR A 609 -26.13 2.01 -14.93
C THR A 609 -25.92 0.72 -14.15
N LEU A 610 -27.01 0.04 -13.82
CA LEU A 610 -26.99 -1.24 -13.09
C LEU A 610 -27.73 -2.30 -13.90
N THR A 611 -27.11 -3.47 -14.00
CA THR A 611 -27.66 -4.70 -14.60
C THR A 611 -27.35 -5.87 -13.68
N ARG A 612 -27.95 -7.04 -13.94
CA ARG A 612 -27.64 -8.26 -13.18
C ARG A 612 -26.17 -8.67 -13.25
N GLN A 613 -25.44 -8.24 -14.27
CA GLN A 613 -24.03 -8.60 -14.49
C GLN A 613 -23.05 -7.62 -13.83
N GLY A 614 -23.46 -6.39 -13.53
CA GLY A 614 -22.50 -5.33 -13.21
C GLY A 614 -23.07 -3.92 -13.13
N LEU A 615 -22.27 -3.03 -12.55
CA LEU A 615 -22.46 -1.58 -12.58
C LEU A 615 -21.51 -0.92 -13.57
N LYS A 616 -21.95 0.18 -14.16
CA LYS A 616 -21.09 1.10 -14.91
C LYS A 616 -21.23 2.48 -14.29
N VAL A 617 -20.14 3.03 -13.79
CA VAL A 617 -20.12 4.26 -12.98
C VAL A 617 -19.05 5.21 -13.53
N GLY A 618 -19.25 6.52 -13.41
CA GLY A 618 -18.31 7.54 -13.87
C GLY A 618 -18.77 8.24 -15.14
N GLY A 619 -17.87 8.99 -15.78
CA GLY A 619 -18.23 9.92 -16.87
C GLY A 619 -18.87 11.23 -16.37
N TRP A 620 -18.73 11.53 -15.08
CA TRP A 620 -19.35 12.69 -14.44
C TRP A 620 -18.68 14.00 -14.88
N ASP A 621 -19.48 15.03 -15.08
CA ASP A 621 -18.98 16.39 -15.18
C ASP A 621 -18.69 16.98 -13.78
N ARG A 622 -18.01 18.13 -13.76
CA ARG A 622 -17.62 18.81 -12.52
C ARG A 622 -18.82 19.12 -11.60
N ALA A 623 -19.95 19.54 -12.17
CA ALA A 623 -21.14 19.90 -11.38
C ALA A 623 -21.83 18.66 -10.79
N GLN A 624 -21.81 17.54 -11.51
CA GLN A 624 -22.30 16.25 -10.98
C GLN A 624 -21.42 15.73 -9.84
N ARG A 625 -20.10 15.86 -9.97
CA ARG A 625 -19.16 15.49 -8.91
C ARG A 625 -19.38 16.36 -7.68
N GLU A 626 -19.40 17.69 -7.82
CA GLU A 626 -19.66 18.63 -6.72
C GLU A 626 -21.03 18.37 -6.04
N TYR A 627 -22.07 18.03 -6.80
CA TYR A 627 -23.40 17.72 -6.23
C TYR A 627 -23.40 16.48 -5.34
N LEU A 628 -22.65 15.44 -5.73
CA LEU A 628 -22.54 14.19 -4.95
C LEU A 628 -21.54 14.34 -3.81
N ALA A 629 -20.41 15.00 -4.03
CA ALA A 629 -19.36 15.21 -3.04
C ALA A 629 -19.85 15.98 -1.82
N SER A 630 -20.78 16.92 -2.00
CA SER A 630 -21.37 17.68 -0.89
C SER A 630 -22.16 16.84 0.12
N SER A 631 -22.35 15.54 -0.11
CA SER A 631 -23.01 14.61 0.83
C SER A 631 -22.00 13.75 1.62
N LEU A 632 -20.71 13.91 1.34
CA LEU A 632 -19.59 13.22 1.97
C LEU A 632 -18.85 14.16 2.93
N ARG A 633 -18.25 13.61 3.97
CA ARG A 633 -17.36 14.34 4.89
C ARG A 633 -15.91 14.01 4.54
N CYS A 634 -15.45 14.47 3.37
CA CYS A 634 -14.09 14.22 2.88
C CYS A 634 -13.36 15.55 2.63
N GLU A 635 -12.13 15.68 3.13
CA GLU A 635 -11.27 16.87 2.95
C GLU A 635 -10.26 16.71 1.79
N ASN A 636 -10.20 15.51 1.18
CA ASN A 636 -9.23 15.12 0.13
C ASN A 636 -9.95 14.62 -1.15
N GLU A 637 -9.54 15.11 -2.33
CA GLU A 637 -10.16 14.77 -3.64
C GLU A 637 -10.04 13.27 -4.01
N VAL A 638 -8.98 12.57 -3.58
CA VAL A 638 -8.79 11.14 -3.89
C VAL A 638 -9.71 10.25 -3.04
N GLU A 639 -9.84 10.59 -1.76
CA GLU A 639 -10.80 9.95 -0.85
C GLU A 639 -12.23 10.27 -1.27
N GLU A 640 -12.48 11.47 -1.81
CA GLU A 640 -13.77 11.87 -2.37
C GLU A 640 -14.16 10.96 -3.54
N ASP A 641 -13.29 10.73 -4.52
CA ASP A 641 -13.61 9.85 -5.67
C ASP A 641 -13.94 8.43 -5.20
N ALA A 642 -13.10 7.85 -4.34
CA ALA A 642 -13.32 6.55 -3.75
C ALA A 642 -14.64 6.44 -2.98
N ALA A 643 -14.95 7.42 -2.14
CA ALA A 643 -16.18 7.49 -1.37
C ALA A 643 -17.41 7.69 -2.27
N LEU A 644 -17.29 8.44 -3.38
CA LEU A 644 -18.32 8.61 -4.39
C LEU A 644 -18.62 7.30 -5.13
N TYR A 645 -17.60 6.58 -5.60
CA TYR A 645 -17.78 5.27 -6.21
C TYR A 645 -18.41 4.29 -5.22
N THR A 646 -17.90 4.23 -3.98
CA THR A 646 -18.45 3.37 -2.92
C THR A 646 -19.91 3.68 -2.63
N SER A 647 -20.29 4.96 -2.58
CA SER A 647 -21.67 5.41 -2.37
C SER A 647 -22.60 4.94 -3.49
N VAL A 648 -22.21 5.18 -4.75
CA VAL A 648 -23.01 4.77 -5.92
C VAL A 648 -23.12 3.25 -6.02
N LEU A 649 -22.03 2.52 -5.77
CA LEU A 649 -22.02 1.06 -5.76
C LEU A 649 -22.93 0.51 -4.67
N THR A 650 -22.85 1.05 -3.45
CA THR A 650 -23.69 0.65 -2.30
C THR A 650 -25.18 0.86 -2.55
N MET A 651 -25.56 2.02 -3.09
CA MET A 651 -26.95 2.27 -3.51
C MET A 651 -27.40 1.28 -4.60
N GLY A 652 -26.50 0.94 -5.52
CA GLY A 652 -26.75 -0.09 -6.54
C GLY A 652 -26.97 -1.48 -5.95
N VAL A 653 -26.22 -1.86 -4.90
CA VAL A 653 -26.40 -3.12 -4.18
C VAL A 653 -27.76 -3.16 -3.48
N TYR A 654 -28.22 -2.05 -2.88
CA TYR A 654 -29.59 -1.97 -2.33
C TYR A 654 -30.63 -2.28 -3.42
N VAL A 655 -30.50 -1.68 -4.60
CA VAL A 655 -31.43 -1.95 -5.71
C VAL A 655 -31.37 -3.41 -6.16
N ALA A 656 -30.17 -3.97 -6.31
CA ALA A 656 -29.98 -5.38 -6.67
C ALA A 656 -30.60 -6.33 -5.63
N ALA A 657 -30.50 -5.98 -4.34
CA ALA A 657 -31.13 -6.71 -3.24
C ALA A 657 -32.66 -6.70 -3.34
N GLN A 658 -33.27 -5.53 -3.54
CA GLN A 658 -34.73 -5.39 -3.69
C GLN A 658 -35.28 -6.11 -4.92
N GLU A 659 -34.51 -6.15 -6.01
CA GLU A 659 -34.87 -6.88 -7.23
C GLU A 659 -34.58 -8.39 -7.16
N GLY A 660 -34.09 -8.90 -6.02
CA GLY A 660 -33.83 -10.32 -5.79
C GLY A 660 -32.64 -10.87 -6.61
N TRP A 661 -31.64 -10.03 -6.88
CA TRP A 661 -30.44 -10.43 -7.64
C TRP A 661 -29.33 -10.98 -6.74
N LEU A 662 -29.42 -10.79 -5.42
CA LEU A 662 -28.44 -11.27 -4.45
C LEU A 662 -28.86 -12.59 -3.80
N ASN A 663 -27.89 -13.41 -3.42
CA ASN A 663 -28.13 -14.63 -2.64
C ASN A 663 -28.36 -14.25 -1.17
N GLN A 664 -29.61 -13.94 -0.81
CA GLN A 664 -30.00 -13.62 0.56
C GLN A 664 -30.53 -14.87 1.29
N TYR A 665 -30.12 -15.04 2.56
CA TYR A 665 -30.85 -15.93 3.47
C TYR A 665 -32.19 -15.28 3.85
N LEU A 666 -33.30 -15.96 3.59
CA LEU A 666 -34.62 -15.62 4.13
C LEU A 666 -34.90 -16.37 5.43
#